data_AF-W2JA45-F1
#
_entry.id   AF-W2JA45-F1
#
_cell.length_a   1.000
_cell.length_b   1.000
_cell.length_c   1.000
_cell.angle_alpha   90.00
_cell.angle_beta   90.00
_cell.angle_gamma   90.00
#
_symmetry.space_group_name_H-M   'P 1'
#
loop_
_entity.id
_entity.type
_entity.pdbx_description
1 polymer ?
#
loop_
_entity_poly.entity_id
_entity_poly.type
_entity_poly.pdbx_seq_one_letter_code
_entity_poly.pdbx_strand_id
1 'polypeptide(L)'
;MDLFTELRKHAGGAHPQKAKLNVVLAAICDVIYERRANGDRQAPISPTEYFAALMTALDAASDSHRQEIAQLLSMVLPEVPEAVLRGKFAAVAKCLITVLQEAGDDAALLRSASACLALALLAQEPSATAWARPELLRSFQLLLTLAMDSRPKVRKAGHKWTMDILELHAAKGCDALSTHIASFAENVFASSKKDGKDDQRLVLLVAFLKLALPLLQRKVVASLVAALAKFLDANSKTLRLVTYEALDALSAAPESQLTADALRKLVIAVLDAQSSGSLEAQGGPVAIYAVRIPSQALVRLATVNAEAARELLPRVVSAVCSHIATDNDRIQRQATRSLLTVLKATLTPEVLETEGTFEDVARVLASLQSLTSLRFQGAWSHVFPLIGELFRFYGPVSRPALEPILVTCCELHEAADQLPQQQQGGKSAQTLSQLFALAAGAAVEALGPRAFLEIVPIDHPTEIVSEQRAWLLPVFRDALRVTQRGCELGFFADVVLPMARACEAGAREASVTPLQAKKLQTRAIQLWTLFPSVCARAVDIDTHFKKIAKVLASAMADKRYPELRLAVCQGLQALVKRTRALQKSVARRYQRETEDAEVEDAEEAEEDDNEEQLDETKLARDRAALAKYSGRYLPLLLSFVEELDPEKDTERAQVLLDTLEGFASLAEAELISTTFKKVMQKLLEATTEAKRVEAEGAGSNSKRATKLRQISHAQMALALALLAHVDDANVALLYRVIKPYLLDDADAPMQKRSYAALVAICDSHPKFLSEESQLQDLTRAICESLLTCSVPAKKMRLRVLAHLIRALQAQPATDGLAEKELVPNLVGEIMLCTKEANGKAREAAFELLVAMAMLLRARDPQNGLMEFIQMVLGGLAARTPHMRSAAVICLSRLVFEFGREDPSIAQAMPLLLKTVLMLLHEKAREVIKSVIGFMKLGIAVLPKDQLEQFLPDIINGLLVWIGESKNRFRAKTRIILIKLCRKFGYEHVAALVPEEDRALIRHIKKTKEREDKKKSELAAEAAERRAAKKNRDAFEEFMADSDDEGDDDEAAAMQVLKRKKDLHKKHKGGKVIREDEDDIMDFLDDNAAVKNIFSSQRGGHDDDESDDELQMSKDGRLIIPGGEDDDMDGGSDSDDEDKIKQDVASQLQRMGLNNNGKHDKGGRAKRKRDDDGSSGREYRAKKAGGDIKKKGKLEPYAYIPLDPKLMAKRNKREAVTRYGGSVGKRRGKK
;
A
#
# COMPACT_ATOMS: atom_id res chain seq x y z
N MET A 1 -11.24 -46.53 -3.67
CA MET A 1 -11.73 -45.75 -4.83
C MET A 1 -11.21 -46.39 -6.09
N ASP A 2 -11.94 -46.32 -7.20
CA ASP A 2 -11.46 -46.85 -8.49
C ASP A 2 -10.33 -45.95 -9.04
N LEU A 3 -9.15 -46.54 -9.21
CA LEU A 3 -7.89 -45.89 -9.58
C LEU A 3 -8.01 -45.09 -10.90
N PHE A 4 -8.95 -45.46 -11.77
CA PHE A 4 -9.16 -44.84 -13.09
C PHE A 4 -10.46 -44.03 -13.20
N THR A 5 -11.11 -43.67 -12.09
CA THR A 5 -12.40 -42.95 -12.11
C THR A 5 -12.38 -41.70 -13.00
N GLU A 6 -11.31 -40.89 -12.91
CA GLU A 6 -11.08 -39.69 -13.74
C GLU A 6 -10.89 -40.01 -15.23
N LEU A 7 -10.20 -41.11 -15.55
CA LEU A 7 -9.95 -41.52 -16.93
C LEU A 7 -11.24 -42.04 -17.58
N ARG A 8 -12.03 -42.83 -16.84
CA ARG A 8 -13.30 -43.42 -17.32
C ARG A 8 -14.37 -42.38 -17.61
N LYS A 9 -14.36 -41.20 -16.96
CA LYS A 9 -15.25 -40.05 -17.30
C LYS A 9 -15.07 -39.57 -18.75
N HIS A 10 -13.94 -39.89 -19.38
CA HIS A 10 -13.63 -39.52 -20.76
C HIS A 10 -13.88 -40.67 -21.76
N ALA A 11 -14.56 -41.76 -21.36
CA ALA A 11 -14.98 -42.80 -22.28
C ALA A 11 -15.96 -42.20 -23.32
N GLY A 12 -15.55 -42.21 -24.60
CA GLY A 12 -16.32 -41.59 -25.69
C GLY A 12 -16.20 -40.06 -25.82
N GLY A 13 -15.32 -39.40 -25.05
CA GLY A 13 -15.10 -37.96 -25.11
C GLY A 13 -14.23 -37.49 -26.29
N ALA A 14 -14.34 -36.21 -26.66
CA ALA A 14 -13.61 -35.60 -27.78
C ALA A 14 -12.08 -35.46 -27.60
N HIS A 15 -11.49 -36.02 -26.53
CA HIS A 15 -10.05 -35.96 -26.26
C HIS A 15 -9.34 -37.25 -26.74
N PRO A 16 -8.71 -37.25 -27.93
CA PRO A 16 -8.28 -38.47 -28.61
C PRO A 16 -7.28 -39.32 -27.82
N GLN A 17 -6.37 -38.70 -27.05
CA GLN A 17 -5.39 -39.45 -26.23
C GLN A 17 -6.02 -40.17 -25.03
N LYS A 18 -6.98 -39.54 -24.33
CA LYS A 18 -7.68 -40.15 -23.18
C LYS A 18 -8.65 -41.23 -23.63
N ALA A 19 -9.25 -41.07 -24.82
CA ALA A 19 -10.07 -42.10 -25.44
C ALA A 19 -9.24 -43.36 -25.77
N LYS A 20 -8.05 -43.21 -26.39
CA LYS A 20 -7.13 -44.33 -26.66
C LYS A 20 -6.70 -45.04 -25.37
N LEU A 21 -6.34 -44.31 -24.32
CA LEU A 21 -5.99 -44.88 -23.01
C LEU A 21 -7.15 -45.68 -22.39
N ASN A 22 -8.39 -45.22 -22.54
CA ASN A 22 -9.57 -45.98 -22.08
C ASN A 22 -9.79 -47.27 -22.86
N VAL A 23 -9.53 -47.28 -24.17
CA VAL A 23 -9.63 -48.51 -24.99
C VAL A 23 -8.61 -49.54 -24.52
N VAL A 24 -7.36 -49.12 -24.32
CA VAL A 24 -6.30 -50.01 -23.80
C VAL A 24 -6.62 -50.45 -22.37
N LEU A 25 -7.13 -49.57 -21.51
CA LEU A 25 -7.55 -49.91 -20.16
C LEU A 25 -8.70 -50.93 -20.14
N ALA A 26 -9.67 -50.81 -21.03
CA ALA A 26 -10.77 -51.77 -21.15
C ALA A 26 -10.24 -53.16 -21.52
N ALA A 27 -9.36 -53.23 -22.53
CA ALA A 27 -8.71 -54.49 -22.93
C ALA A 27 -7.90 -55.12 -21.77
N ILE A 28 -7.18 -54.31 -20.99
CA ILE A 28 -6.46 -54.80 -19.81
C ILE A 28 -7.42 -55.30 -18.72
N CYS A 29 -8.54 -54.60 -18.48
CA CYS A 29 -9.56 -55.08 -17.55
C CYS A 29 -10.14 -56.43 -18.00
N ASP A 30 -10.45 -56.59 -19.30
CA ASP A 30 -10.97 -57.84 -19.86
C ASP A 30 -9.99 -59.00 -19.66
N VAL A 31 -8.69 -58.77 -19.95
CA VAL A 31 -7.62 -59.76 -19.71
C VAL A 31 -7.53 -60.15 -18.22
N ILE A 32 -7.72 -59.21 -17.29
CA ILE A 32 -7.72 -59.50 -15.85
C ILE A 32 -8.94 -60.35 -15.48
N TYR A 33 -10.12 -60.02 -15.99
CA TYR A 33 -11.33 -60.79 -15.72
C TYR A 33 -11.26 -62.21 -16.30
N GLU A 34 -10.67 -62.39 -17.48
CA GLU A 34 -10.45 -63.72 -18.09
C GLU A 34 -9.44 -64.57 -17.30
N ARG A 35 -8.42 -63.96 -16.69
CA ARG A 35 -7.41 -64.66 -15.89
C ARG A 35 -7.90 -65.05 -14.49
N ARG A 36 -9.01 -64.49 -14.00
CA ARG A 36 -9.62 -64.89 -12.73
C ARG A 36 -10.34 -66.22 -12.88
N ALA A 37 -9.85 -67.25 -12.18
CA ALA A 37 -10.31 -68.63 -12.29
C ALA A 37 -11.83 -68.88 -12.04
N ASN A 38 -12.55 -67.93 -11.42
CA ASN A 38 -13.98 -68.07 -11.07
C ASN A 38 -14.91 -66.99 -11.67
N GLY A 39 -14.49 -66.20 -12.67
CA GLY A 39 -15.41 -65.30 -13.40
C GLY A 39 -16.09 -64.20 -12.57
N ASP A 40 -15.61 -63.94 -11.34
CA ASP A 40 -16.21 -62.95 -10.45
C ASP A 40 -15.88 -61.52 -10.93
N ARG A 41 -16.76 -60.99 -11.77
CA ARG A 41 -16.74 -59.61 -12.28
C ARG A 41 -17.21 -58.60 -11.22
N GLN A 42 -17.70 -59.05 -10.05
CA GLN A 42 -18.21 -58.15 -9.00
C GLN A 42 -17.09 -57.67 -8.07
N ALA A 43 -16.00 -58.43 -7.91
CA ALA A 43 -14.86 -58.02 -7.09
C ALA A 43 -14.02 -56.93 -7.79
N PRO A 44 -13.70 -55.80 -7.12
CA PRO A 44 -12.87 -54.74 -7.72
C PRO A 44 -11.48 -55.26 -8.09
N ILE A 45 -10.92 -54.76 -9.18
CA ILE A 45 -9.56 -55.11 -9.61
C ILE A 45 -8.55 -54.44 -8.67
N SER A 46 -7.65 -55.24 -8.10
CA SER A 46 -6.60 -54.74 -7.22
C SER A 46 -5.47 -54.06 -8.01
N PRO A 47 -4.75 -53.09 -7.43
CA PRO A 47 -3.58 -52.47 -8.07
C PRO A 47 -2.50 -53.49 -8.48
N THR A 48 -2.36 -54.58 -7.72
CA THR A 48 -1.38 -55.65 -8.03
C THR A 48 -1.79 -56.47 -9.25
N GLU A 49 -3.09 -56.73 -9.44
CA GLU A 49 -3.61 -57.38 -10.66
C GLU A 49 -3.43 -56.48 -11.89
N TYR A 50 -3.70 -55.17 -11.76
CA TYR A 50 -3.42 -54.20 -12.83
C TYR A 50 -1.93 -54.17 -13.18
N PHE A 51 -1.06 -54.12 -12.19
CA PHE A 51 0.39 -54.14 -12.38
C PHE A 51 0.85 -55.40 -13.12
N ALA A 52 0.41 -56.59 -12.69
CA ALA A 52 0.80 -57.85 -13.34
C ALA A 52 0.33 -57.92 -14.80
N ALA A 53 -0.92 -57.50 -15.07
CA ALA A 53 -1.47 -57.49 -16.42
C ALA A 53 -0.78 -56.47 -17.34
N LEU A 54 -0.54 -55.24 -16.85
CA LEU A 54 0.15 -54.19 -17.61
C LEU A 54 1.61 -54.54 -17.89
N MET A 55 2.33 -55.14 -16.94
CA MET A 55 3.71 -55.61 -17.17
C MET A 55 3.75 -56.73 -18.21
N THR A 56 2.82 -57.69 -18.16
CA THR A 56 2.72 -58.76 -19.16
C THR A 56 2.39 -58.19 -20.55
N ALA A 57 1.46 -57.23 -20.58
CA ALA A 57 1.07 -56.56 -21.83
C ALA A 57 2.22 -55.74 -22.41
N LEU A 58 3.01 -55.06 -21.57
CA LEU A 58 4.15 -54.28 -22.02
C LEU A 58 5.27 -55.15 -22.62
N ASP A 59 5.51 -56.32 -22.00
CA ASP A 59 6.51 -57.29 -22.48
C ASP A 59 6.08 -57.97 -23.79
N ALA A 60 4.77 -58.18 -23.98
CA ALA A 60 4.20 -58.83 -25.16
C ALA A 60 3.76 -57.86 -26.28
N ALA A 61 3.70 -56.55 -26.03
CA ALA A 61 3.15 -55.58 -26.97
C ALA A 61 4.07 -55.31 -28.17
N SER A 62 3.48 -55.29 -29.37
CA SER A 62 4.06 -54.66 -30.57
C SER A 62 4.11 -53.14 -30.43
N ASP A 63 4.91 -52.47 -31.28
CA ASP A 63 5.20 -51.02 -31.16
C ASP A 63 3.96 -50.09 -31.09
N SER A 64 2.79 -50.54 -31.55
CA SER A 64 1.60 -49.69 -31.72
C SER A 64 0.87 -49.29 -30.43
N HIS A 65 1.16 -49.90 -29.26
CA HIS A 65 0.46 -49.61 -27.98
C HIS A 65 1.36 -49.50 -26.74
N ARG A 66 2.69 -49.58 -26.91
CA ARG A 66 3.64 -49.55 -25.78
C ARG A 66 3.53 -48.26 -24.96
N GLN A 67 3.25 -47.12 -25.61
CA GLN A 67 3.15 -45.81 -24.96
C GLN A 67 1.93 -45.71 -24.04
N GLU A 68 0.75 -46.15 -24.50
CA GLU A 68 -0.47 -46.15 -23.70
C GLU A 68 -0.37 -47.12 -22.52
N ILE A 69 0.22 -48.32 -22.73
CA ILE A 69 0.44 -49.30 -21.67
C ILE A 69 1.39 -48.74 -20.60
N ALA A 70 2.52 -48.15 -21.00
CA ALA A 70 3.46 -47.52 -20.06
C ALA A 70 2.80 -46.34 -19.31
N GLN A 71 1.95 -45.56 -19.97
CA GLN A 71 1.25 -44.47 -19.32
C GLN A 71 0.23 -44.96 -18.27
N LEU A 72 -0.52 -46.02 -18.57
CA LEU A 72 -1.41 -46.66 -17.60
C LEU A 72 -0.61 -47.26 -16.43
N LEU A 73 0.51 -47.92 -16.71
CA LEU A 73 1.40 -48.47 -15.69
C LEU A 73 1.93 -47.39 -14.74
N SER A 74 2.29 -46.22 -15.25
CA SER A 74 2.74 -45.10 -14.41
C SER A 74 1.67 -44.59 -13.43
N MET A 75 0.38 -44.77 -13.74
CA MET A 75 -0.73 -44.41 -12.84
C MET A 75 -0.96 -45.47 -11.76
N VAL A 76 -0.68 -46.74 -12.07
CA VAL A 76 -0.91 -47.88 -11.17
C VAL A 76 0.23 -48.03 -10.17
N LEU A 77 1.48 -47.83 -10.59
CA LEU A 77 2.67 -48.07 -9.76
C LEU A 77 2.65 -47.42 -8.37
N PRO A 78 2.19 -46.17 -8.17
CA PRO A 78 2.13 -45.55 -6.84
C PRO A 78 1.20 -46.27 -5.85
N GLU A 79 0.20 -47.01 -6.35
CA GLU A 79 -0.81 -47.72 -5.54
C GLU A 79 -0.44 -49.19 -5.32
N VAL A 80 0.67 -49.68 -5.91
CA VAL A 80 1.15 -51.05 -5.71
C VAL A 80 1.96 -51.12 -4.41
N PRO A 81 1.73 -52.13 -3.54
CA PRO A 81 2.50 -52.27 -2.31
C PRO A 81 4.02 -52.34 -2.59
N GLU A 82 4.81 -51.54 -1.87
CA GLU A 82 6.26 -51.45 -2.06
C GLU A 82 6.97 -52.81 -1.97
N ALA A 83 6.49 -53.71 -1.11
CA ALA A 83 7.02 -55.07 -0.99
C ALA A 83 6.96 -55.85 -2.32
N VAL A 84 5.90 -55.66 -3.11
CA VAL A 84 5.74 -56.28 -4.43
C VAL A 84 6.71 -55.66 -5.43
N LEU A 85 6.82 -54.33 -5.45
CA LEU A 85 7.75 -53.61 -6.34
C LEU A 85 9.22 -53.94 -6.05
N ARG A 86 9.59 -54.08 -4.78
CA ARG A 86 10.92 -54.54 -4.35
C ARG A 86 11.18 -55.99 -4.76
N GLY A 87 10.22 -56.88 -4.52
CA GLY A 87 10.36 -58.32 -4.84
C GLY A 87 10.42 -58.62 -6.34
N LYS A 88 9.81 -57.78 -7.19
CA LYS A 88 9.76 -57.96 -8.65
C LYS A 88 10.63 -56.95 -9.43
N PHE A 89 11.46 -56.16 -8.75
CA PHE A 89 12.24 -55.09 -9.37
C PHE A 89 13.07 -55.56 -10.58
N ALA A 90 13.83 -56.65 -10.44
CA ALA A 90 14.71 -57.13 -11.51
C ALA A 90 13.97 -57.41 -12.84
N ALA A 91 12.77 -58.00 -12.75
CA ALA A 91 11.94 -58.27 -13.93
C ALA A 91 11.36 -56.98 -14.53
N VAL A 92 10.88 -56.07 -13.67
CA VAL A 92 10.34 -54.76 -14.08
C VAL A 92 11.42 -53.91 -14.74
N ALA A 93 12.58 -53.79 -14.10
CA ALA A 93 13.71 -53.04 -14.59
C ALA A 93 14.22 -53.59 -15.91
N LYS A 94 14.33 -54.91 -16.06
CA LYS A 94 14.72 -55.53 -17.33
C LYS A 94 13.76 -55.16 -18.45
N CYS A 95 12.45 -55.38 -18.26
CA CYS A 95 11.44 -55.05 -19.26
C CYS A 95 11.47 -53.55 -19.64
N LEU A 96 11.48 -52.66 -18.65
CA LEU A 96 11.46 -51.21 -18.89
C LEU A 96 12.77 -50.69 -19.52
N ILE A 97 13.93 -51.26 -19.19
CA ILE A 97 15.21 -50.92 -19.84
C ILE A 97 15.15 -51.31 -21.32
N THR A 98 14.65 -52.51 -21.65
CA THR A 98 14.50 -52.94 -23.05
C THR A 98 13.57 -51.99 -23.81
N VAL A 99 12.41 -51.65 -23.23
CA VAL A 99 11.45 -50.70 -23.83
C VAL A 99 12.09 -49.32 -24.05
N LEU A 100 12.86 -48.82 -23.09
CA LEU A 100 13.55 -47.53 -23.21
C LEU A 100 14.66 -47.56 -24.28
N GLN A 101 15.33 -48.69 -24.48
CA GLN A 101 16.35 -48.86 -25.52
C GLN A 101 15.73 -49.00 -26.92
N GLU A 102 14.59 -49.68 -27.04
CA GLU A 102 13.86 -49.88 -28.29
C GLU A 102 13.04 -48.65 -28.72
N ALA A 103 12.72 -47.74 -27.81
CA ALA A 103 11.85 -46.59 -28.08
C ALA A 103 12.37 -45.59 -29.14
N GLY A 104 13.68 -45.60 -29.44
CA GLY A 104 14.30 -44.74 -30.45
C GLY A 104 13.91 -43.25 -30.32
N ASP A 105 13.21 -42.74 -31.34
CA ASP A 105 12.79 -41.33 -31.42
C ASP A 105 11.46 -41.02 -30.72
N ASP A 106 10.73 -42.01 -30.18
CA ASP A 106 9.44 -41.81 -29.52
C ASP A 106 9.59 -41.15 -28.13
N ALA A 107 9.52 -39.82 -28.13
CA ALA A 107 9.58 -38.99 -26.93
C ALA A 107 8.37 -39.17 -25.98
N ALA A 108 7.26 -39.75 -26.41
CA ALA A 108 6.12 -40.03 -25.54
C ALA A 108 6.34 -41.35 -24.79
N LEU A 109 6.76 -42.40 -25.49
CA LEU A 109 7.13 -43.68 -24.89
C LEU A 109 8.28 -43.52 -23.89
N LEU A 110 9.35 -42.80 -24.26
CA LEU A 110 10.48 -42.56 -23.37
C LEU A 110 10.07 -41.88 -22.05
N ARG A 111 9.13 -40.93 -22.08
CA ARG A 111 8.63 -40.27 -20.87
C ARG A 111 7.79 -41.19 -20.00
N SER A 112 6.87 -41.95 -20.60
CA SER A 112 5.98 -42.85 -19.85
C SER A 112 6.77 -44.04 -19.27
N ALA A 113 7.69 -44.62 -20.04
CA ALA A 113 8.54 -45.73 -19.58
C ALA A 113 9.57 -45.28 -18.53
N SER A 114 10.18 -44.10 -18.68
CA SER A 114 11.10 -43.55 -17.65
C SER A 114 10.38 -43.21 -16.36
N ALA A 115 9.12 -42.73 -16.42
CA ALA A 115 8.28 -42.55 -15.24
C ALA A 115 8.03 -43.88 -14.51
N CYS A 116 7.73 -44.95 -15.25
CA CYS A 116 7.56 -46.28 -14.64
C CYS A 116 8.85 -46.77 -13.98
N LEU A 117 9.99 -46.59 -14.63
CA LEU A 117 11.29 -47.00 -14.10
C LEU A 117 11.65 -46.21 -12.84
N ALA A 118 11.38 -44.90 -12.85
CA ALA A 118 11.61 -44.02 -11.71
C ALA A 118 10.72 -44.37 -10.50
N LEU A 119 9.43 -44.61 -10.72
CA LEU A 119 8.52 -45.03 -9.65
C LEU A 119 8.93 -46.39 -9.06
N ALA A 120 9.41 -47.33 -9.89
CA ALA A 120 9.95 -48.59 -9.42
C ALA A 120 11.25 -48.42 -8.59
N LEU A 121 12.09 -47.43 -8.94
CA LEU A 121 13.29 -47.07 -8.18
C LEU A 121 12.97 -46.35 -6.86
N LEU A 122 11.97 -45.46 -6.86
CA LEU A 122 11.51 -44.75 -5.66
C LEU A 122 10.94 -45.70 -4.60
N ALA A 123 10.38 -46.84 -5.01
CA ALA A 123 9.91 -47.87 -4.09
C ALA A 123 11.05 -48.66 -3.41
N GLN A 124 12.31 -48.52 -3.86
CA GLN A 124 13.45 -49.26 -3.30
C GLN A 124 13.93 -48.64 -1.99
N GLU A 125 14.54 -49.47 -1.13
CA GLU A 125 15.10 -48.98 0.13
C GLU A 125 16.32 -48.08 -0.15
N PRO A 126 16.34 -46.83 0.34
CA PRO A 126 17.47 -45.91 0.13
C PRO A 126 18.60 -46.25 1.11
N SER A 127 19.25 -47.40 0.93
CA SER A 127 20.39 -47.85 1.73
C SER A 127 21.59 -48.20 0.84
N ALA A 128 22.81 -48.04 1.37
CA ALA A 128 24.05 -48.36 0.64
C ALA A 128 24.10 -49.85 0.23
N THR A 129 23.56 -50.74 1.05
CA THR A 129 23.47 -52.18 0.77
C THR A 129 22.51 -52.51 -0.36
N ALA A 130 21.36 -51.84 -0.44
CA ALA A 130 20.42 -52.02 -1.54
C ALA A 130 21.00 -51.46 -2.84
N TRP A 131 21.50 -50.23 -2.81
CA TRP A 131 22.01 -49.51 -3.99
C TRP A 131 23.41 -49.94 -4.45
N ALA A 132 24.05 -50.89 -3.77
CA ALA A 132 25.21 -51.61 -4.29
C ALA A 132 24.86 -52.60 -5.43
N ARG A 133 23.57 -52.93 -5.61
CA ARG A 133 23.13 -53.87 -6.66
C ARG A 133 23.32 -53.25 -8.05
N PRO A 134 24.00 -53.95 -8.98
CA PRO A 134 24.26 -53.42 -10.33
C PRO A 134 22.99 -53.07 -11.13
N GLU A 135 21.90 -53.78 -10.88
CA GLU A 135 20.61 -53.58 -11.56
C GLU A 135 20.03 -52.21 -11.25
N LEU A 136 20.04 -51.79 -9.98
CA LEU A 136 19.54 -50.48 -9.53
C LEU A 136 20.38 -49.34 -10.10
N LEU A 137 21.71 -49.50 -10.04
CA LEU A 137 22.65 -48.51 -10.56
C LEU A 137 22.53 -48.35 -12.08
N ARG A 138 22.33 -49.45 -12.81
CA ARG A 138 22.12 -49.42 -14.26
C ARG A 138 20.80 -48.72 -14.61
N SER A 139 19.72 -49.00 -13.88
CA SER A 139 18.43 -48.31 -14.05
C SER A 139 18.55 -46.82 -13.76
N PHE A 140 19.26 -46.43 -12.71
CA PHE A 140 19.51 -45.03 -12.37
C PHE A 140 20.39 -44.33 -13.41
N GLN A 141 21.46 -44.98 -13.89
CA GLN A 141 22.32 -44.47 -14.95
C GLN A 141 21.55 -44.19 -16.24
N LEU A 142 20.52 -44.99 -16.55
CA LEU A 142 19.65 -44.76 -17.69
C LEU A 142 18.82 -43.47 -17.52
N LEU A 143 18.24 -43.23 -16.33
CA LEU A 143 17.55 -41.96 -16.02
C LEU A 143 18.50 -40.75 -16.10
N LEU A 144 19.73 -40.90 -15.61
CA LEU A 144 20.77 -39.88 -15.69
C LEU A 144 21.17 -39.57 -17.15
N THR A 145 21.16 -40.58 -18.01
CA THR A 145 21.39 -40.39 -19.45
C THR A 145 20.23 -39.65 -20.12
N LEU A 146 18.98 -39.97 -19.74
CA LEU A 146 17.78 -39.24 -20.19
C LEU A 146 17.77 -37.79 -19.69
N ALA A 147 18.34 -37.52 -18.51
CA ALA A 147 18.55 -36.17 -17.99
C ALA A 147 19.53 -35.35 -18.85
N MET A 148 20.28 -35.98 -19.76
CA MET A 148 21.13 -35.31 -20.75
C MET A 148 20.61 -35.43 -22.19
N ASP A 149 19.36 -35.87 -22.38
CA ASP A 149 18.78 -36.02 -23.72
C ASP A 149 18.62 -34.66 -24.42
N SER A 150 18.83 -34.62 -25.73
CA SER A 150 18.69 -33.40 -26.54
C SER A 150 17.23 -32.89 -26.54
N ARG A 151 16.24 -33.79 -26.47
CA ARG A 151 14.80 -33.50 -26.51
C ARG A 151 14.33 -32.90 -25.19
N PRO A 152 13.81 -31.65 -25.16
CA PRO A 152 13.47 -30.95 -23.92
C PRO A 152 12.44 -31.67 -23.03
N LYS A 153 11.44 -32.35 -23.60
CA LYS A 153 10.40 -33.04 -22.83
C LYS A 153 10.92 -34.31 -22.15
N VAL A 154 11.81 -35.05 -22.79
CA VAL A 154 12.46 -36.24 -22.24
C VAL A 154 13.44 -35.82 -21.15
N ARG A 155 14.26 -34.81 -21.43
CA ARG A 155 15.21 -34.24 -20.46
C ARG A 155 14.55 -33.74 -19.19
N LYS A 156 13.47 -32.96 -19.29
CA LYS A 156 12.73 -32.48 -18.12
C LYS A 156 12.17 -33.63 -17.27
N ALA A 157 11.72 -34.72 -17.91
CA ALA A 157 11.30 -35.92 -17.19
C ALA A 157 12.50 -36.61 -16.51
N GLY A 158 13.63 -36.77 -17.21
CA GLY A 158 14.87 -37.30 -16.63
C GLY A 158 15.36 -36.49 -15.43
N HIS A 159 15.38 -35.16 -15.54
CA HIS A 159 15.70 -34.25 -14.42
C HIS A 159 14.76 -34.50 -13.25
N LYS A 160 13.44 -34.43 -13.46
CA LYS A 160 12.44 -34.65 -12.40
C LYS A 160 12.69 -35.97 -11.67
N TRP A 161 12.73 -37.08 -12.40
CA TRP A 161 12.82 -38.40 -11.79
C TRP A 161 14.15 -38.66 -11.08
N THR A 162 15.24 -38.18 -11.65
CA THR A 162 16.56 -38.29 -11.00
C THR A 162 16.59 -37.45 -9.73
N MET A 163 15.93 -36.29 -9.72
CA MET A 163 15.86 -35.41 -8.55
C MET A 163 14.95 -35.95 -7.46
N ASP A 164 13.75 -36.47 -7.80
CA ASP A 164 12.85 -37.13 -6.83
C ASP A 164 13.59 -38.26 -6.07
N ILE A 165 14.43 -39.04 -6.77
CA ILE A 165 15.26 -40.10 -6.15
C ILE A 165 16.35 -39.50 -5.26
N LEU A 166 17.04 -38.45 -5.71
CA LEU A 166 18.10 -37.81 -4.93
C LEU A 166 17.57 -37.10 -3.69
N GLU A 167 16.40 -36.47 -3.76
CA GLU A 167 15.71 -35.85 -2.63
C GLU A 167 15.32 -36.91 -1.59
N LEU A 168 14.79 -38.07 -2.02
CA LEU A 168 14.52 -39.20 -1.12
C LEU A 168 15.79 -39.70 -0.43
N HIS A 169 16.88 -39.84 -1.18
CA HIS A 169 18.17 -40.26 -0.63
C HIS A 169 18.74 -39.24 0.37
N ALA A 170 18.70 -37.94 0.03
CA ALA A 170 19.14 -36.87 0.90
C ALA A 170 18.32 -36.80 2.20
N ALA A 171 16.98 -36.92 2.11
CA ALA A 171 16.08 -36.94 3.25
C ALA A 171 16.33 -38.13 4.20
N LYS A 172 16.87 -39.24 3.68
CA LYS A 172 17.24 -40.44 4.45
C LYS A 172 18.73 -40.50 4.82
N GLY A 173 19.51 -39.48 4.47
CA GLY A 173 20.95 -39.45 4.72
C GLY A 173 21.75 -40.52 3.94
N CYS A 174 21.19 -41.05 2.85
CA CYS A 174 21.83 -42.07 2.02
C CYS A 174 22.65 -41.44 0.91
N ASP A 175 23.91 -41.84 0.82
CA ASP A 175 24.91 -41.25 -0.07
C ASP A 175 25.29 -42.08 -1.29
N ALA A 176 24.73 -43.28 -1.41
CA ALA A 176 25.13 -44.28 -2.40
C ALA A 176 25.25 -43.73 -3.83
N LEU A 177 24.39 -42.78 -4.20
CA LEU A 177 24.33 -42.20 -5.55
C LEU A 177 25.33 -41.07 -5.81
N SER A 178 25.91 -40.47 -4.76
CA SER A 178 26.81 -39.30 -4.91
C SER A 178 28.05 -39.64 -5.73
N THR A 179 28.72 -40.76 -5.41
CA THR A 179 29.92 -41.21 -6.13
C THR A 179 29.60 -41.59 -7.57
N HIS A 180 28.43 -42.16 -7.83
CA HIS A 180 28.00 -42.51 -9.19
C HIS A 180 27.79 -41.27 -10.05
N ILE A 181 27.08 -40.25 -9.54
CA ILE A 181 26.92 -38.98 -10.25
C ILE A 181 28.26 -38.29 -10.48
N ALA A 182 29.16 -38.32 -9.48
CA ALA A 182 30.51 -37.78 -9.60
C ALA A 182 31.27 -38.43 -10.75
N SER A 183 31.34 -39.76 -10.76
CA SER A 183 32.06 -40.52 -11.79
C SER A 183 31.49 -40.28 -13.19
N PHE A 184 30.16 -40.19 -13.30
CA PHE A 184 29.49 -39.89 -14.55
C PHE A 184 29.84 -38.48 -15.06
N ALA A 185 29.78 -37.49 -14.18
CA ALA A 185 30.13 -36.11 -14.53
C ALA A 185 31.63 -35.99 -14.91
N GLU A 186 32.53 -36.59 -14.13
CA GLU A 186 33.98 -36.61 -14.39
C GLU A 186 34.31 -37.28 -15.72
N ASN A 187 33.63 -38.39 -16.07
CA ASN A 187 33.80 -39.04 -17.36
C ASN A 187 33.37 -38.13 -18.53
N VAL A 188 32.25 -37.42 -18.38
CA VAL A 188 31.79 -36.47 -19.40
C VAL A 188 32.76 -35.28 -19.49
N PHE A 189 33.22 -34.72 -18.37
CA PHE A 189 34.23 -33.67 -18.36
C PHE A 189 35.55 -34.11 -19.03
N ALA A 190 35.99 -35.34 -18.79
CA ALA A 190 37.21 -35.90 -19.40
C ALA A 190 37.08 -36.14 -20.91
N SER A 191 35.88 -36.53 -21.36
CA SER A 191 35.61 -36.81 -22.78
C SER A 191 35.61 -35.57 -23.69
N SER A 192 35.39 -34.38 -23.13
CA SER A 192 35.14 -33.14 -23.88
C SER A 192 36.39 -32.45 -24.47
N LYS A 193 37.41 -33.17 -24.93
CA LYS A 193 38.63 -32.55 -25.46
C LYS A 193 38.53 -32.17 -26.95
N LYS A 194 38.73 -30.86 -27.19
CA LYS A 194 39.23 -30.16 -28.41
C LYS A 194 38.34 -29.93 -29.64
N ASP A 195 37.20 -30.60 -29.84
CA ASP A 195 36.30 -30.30 -30.97
C ASP A 195 34.95 -29.77 -30.46
N GLY A 196 34.58 -28.53 -30.83
CA GLY A 196 33.42 -27.78 -30.28
C GLY A 196 32.02 -28.40 -30.45
N LYS A 197 31.90 -29.67 -30.83
CA LYS A 197 30.64 -30.45 -30.80
C LYS A 197 30.24 -30.91 -29.40
N ASP A 198 31.18 -31.03 -28.46
CA ASP A 198 30.91 -31.52 -27.09
C ASP A 198 30.38 -30.44 -26.11
N ASP A 199 30.38 -29.16 -26.52
CA ASP A 199 29.88 -28.04 -25.71
C ASP A 199 28.41 -28.21 -25.31
N GLN A 200 27.57 -28.77 -26.21
CA GLN A 200 26.15 -28.99 -25.90
C GLN A 200 25.98 -30.06 -24.81
N ARG A 201 26.77 -31.13 -24.83
CA ARG A 201 26.71 -32.19 -23.84
C ARG A 201 27.16 -31.70 -22.47
N LEU A 202 28.21 -30.86 -22.44
CA LEU A 202 28.65 -30.17 -21.22
C LEU A 202 27.57 -29.23 -20.68
N VAL A 203 26.96 -28.40 -21.53
CA VAL A 203 25.89 -27.48 -21.10
C VAL A 203 24.73 -28.24 -20.46
N LEU A 204 24.31 -29.36 -21.05
CA LEU A 204 23.23 -30.20 -20.52
C LEU A 204 23.62 -30.85 -19.18
N LEU A 205 24.86 -31.34 -19.04
CA LEU A 205 25.36 -31.88 -17.79
C LEU A 205 25.41 -30.81 -16.69
N VAL A 206 25.97 -29.63 -16.96
CA VAL A 206 26.07 -28.56 -15.96
C VAL A 206 24.68 -28.04 -15.57
N ALA A 207 23.72 -28.01 -16.50
CA ALA A 207 22.33 -27.67 -16.21
C ALA A 207 21.65 -28.70 -15.29
N PHE A 208 22.00 -29.98 -15.39
CA PHE A 208 21.57 -31.01 -14.44
C PHE A 208 22.30 -30.85 -13.09
N LEU A 209 23.62 -30.65 -13.09
CA LEU A 209 24.43 -30.48 -11.88
C LEU A 209 23.98 -29.26 -11.05
N LYS A 210 23.50 -28.20 -11.69
CA LYS A 210 22.87 -27.06 -10.99
C LYS A 210 21.79 -27.50 -10.01
N LEU A 211 21.02 -28.53 -10.34
CA LEU A 211 19.96 -29.06 -9.48
C LEU A 211 20.49 -30.12 -8.50
N ALA A 212 21.43 -30.95 -8.94
CA ALA A 212 21.92 -32.08 -8.16
C ALA A 212 22.94 -31.70 -7.07
N LEU A 213 23.85 -30.75 -7.35
CA LEU A 213 24.99 -30.41 -6.48
C LEU A 213 24.62 -30.14 -5.01
N PRO A 214 23.53 -29.41 -4.69
CA PRO A 214 23.14 -29.17 -3.29
C PRO A 214 22.82 -30.44 -2.48
N LEU A 215 22.41 -31.52 -3.14
CA LEU A 215 21.98 -32.78 -2.50
C LEU A 215 23.10 -33.84 -2.42
N LEU A 216 24.29 -33.55 -2.97
CA LEU A 216 25.41 -34.49 -2.98
C LEU A 216 26.29 -34.38 -1.71
N GLN A 217 27.09 -35.42 -1.47
CA GLN A 217 28.03 -35.45 -0.35
C GLN A 217 29.20 -34.46 -0.45
N ARG A 218 29.68 -34.02 0.73
CA ARG A 218 30.84 -33.12 0.94
C ARG A 218 32.06 -33.43 0.05
N LYS A 219 32.53 -34.68 0.06
CA LYS A 219 33.76 -35.08 -0.65
C LYS A 219 33.60 -34.99 -2.18
N VAL A 220 32.44 -35.40 -2.67
CA VAL A 220 32.10 -35.39 -4.10
C VAL A 220 31.92 -33.97 -4.60
N VAL A 221 31.19 -33.14 -3.85
CA VAL A 221 30.96 -31.73 -4.21
C VAL A 221 32.28 -30.98 -4.37
N ALA A 222 33.26 -31.20 -3.49
CA ALA A 222 34.58 -30.56 -3.60
C ALA A 222 35.30 -30.92 -4.92
N SER A 223 35.27 -32.20 -5.35
CA SER A 223 35.85 -32.63 -6.63
C SER A 223 35.14 -31.98 -7.82
N LEU A 224 33.80 -31.99 -7.80
CA LEU A 224 32.97 -31.44 -8.86
C LEU A 224 33.10 -29.91 -8.98
N VAL A 225 33.21 -29.18 -7.87
CA VAL A 225 33.48 -27.74 -7.89
C VAL A 225 34.84 -27.44 -8.52
N ALA A 226 35.88 -28.21 -8.19
CA ALA A 226 37.19 -28.05 -8.80
C ALA A 226 37.19 -28.38 -10.31
N ALA A 227 36.36 -29.33 -10.74
CA ALA A 227 36.16 -29.63 -12.17
C ALA A 227 35.39 -28.50 -12.88
N LEU A 228 34.31 -27.99 -12.27
CA LEU A 228 33.48 -26.90 -12.81
C LEU A 228 34.24 -25.57 -12.89
N ALA A 229 35.13 -25.30 -11.95
CA ALA A 229 35.97 -24.10 -11.93
C ALA A 229 36.75 -23.88 -13.23
N LYS A 230 37.14 -24.97 -13.93
CA LYS A 230 37.86 -24.91 -15.21
C LYS A 230 37.03 -24.30 -16.35
N PHE A 231 35.70 -24.27 -16.21
CA PHE A 231 34.77 -23.73 -17.21
C PHE A 231 34.31 -22.30 -16.91
N LEU A 232 34.80 -21.67 -15.83
CA LEU A 232 34.51 -20.27 -15.50
C LEU A 232 35.00 -19.29 -16.58
N ASP A 233 36.08 -19.64 -17.28
CA ASP A 233 36.66 -18.88 -18.40
C ASP A 233 36.43 -19.54 -19.77
N ALA A 234 35.45 -20.44 -19.87
CA ALA A 234 35.17 -21.13 -21.14
C ALA A 234 34.84 -20.13 -22.27
N ASN A 235 35.33 -20.40 -23.49
CA ASN A 235 35.05 -19.57 -24.68
C ASN A 235 33.55 -19.53 -25.03
N SER A 236 32.83 -20.63 -24.77
CA SER A 236 31.39 -20.71 -24.97
C SER A 236 30.63 -19.90 -23.91
N LYS A 237 29.93 -18.85 -24.36
CA LYS A 237 29.12 -17.96 -23.49
C LYS A 237 28.07 -18.75 -22.71
N THR A 238 27.43 -19.75 -23.34
CA THR A 238 26.40 -20.58 -22.72
C THR A 238 26.98 -21.48 -21.63
N LEU A 239 28.11 -22.15 -21.92
CA LEU A 239 28.77 -23.01 -20.93
C LEU A 239 29.25 -22.20 -19.72
N ARG A 240 29.82 -21.02 -19.97
CA ARG A 240 30.20 -20.08 -18.92
C ARG A 240 29.01 -19.71 -18.04
N LEU A 241 27.92 -19.24 -18.64
CA LEU A 241 26.71 -18.83 -17.92
C LEU A 241 26.15 -19.97 -17.04
N VAL A 242 25.96 -21.16 -17.61
CA VAL A 242 25.38 -22.29 -16.87
C VAL A 242 26.32 -22.79 -15.75
N THR A 243 27.64 -22.64 -15.91
CA THR A 243 28.62 -22.93 -14.85
C THR A 243 28.47 -21.96 -13.68
N TYR A 244 28.37 -20.65 -13.94
CA TYR A 244 28.10 -19.65 -12.90
C TYR A 244 26.75 -19.91 -12.21
N GLU A 245 25.71 -20.26 -12.97
CA GLU A 245 24.40 -20.61 -12.39
C GLU A 245 24.43 -21.84 -11.48
N ALA A 246 25.23 -22.87 -11.83
CA ALA A 246 25.38 -24.07 -11.02
C ALA A 246 26.12 -23.79 -9.71
N LEU A 247 27.21 -23.02 -9.78
CA LEU A 247 27.99 -22.64 -8.59
C LEU A 247 27.22 -21.67 -7.69
N ASP A 248 26.40 -20.80 -8.25
CA ASP A 248 25.52 -19.90 -7.50
C ASP A 248 24.39 -20.66 -6.79
N ALA A 249 23.74 -21.62 -7.46
CA ALA A 249 22.76 -22.49 -6.82
C ALA A 249 23.38 -23.25 -5.64
N LEU A 250 24.63 -23.71 -5.80
CA LEU A 250 25.38 -24.39 -4.75
C LEU A 250 25.76 -23.46 -3.59
N SER A 251 26.23 -22.23 -3.86
CA SER A 251 26.57 -21.29 -2.79
C SER A 251 25.35 -20.82 -2.01
N ALA A 252 24.21 -20.64 -2.69
CA ALA A 252 22.95 -20.17 -2.12
C ALA A 252 22.18 -21.25 -1.35
N ALA A 253 22.31 -22.53 -1.71
CA ALA A 253 21.56 -23.61 -1.08
C ALA A 253 22.03 -23.86 0.37
N PRO A 254 21.18 -23.69 1.40
CA PRO A 254 21.57 -23.89 2.80
C PRO A 254 21.84 -25.35 3.13
N GLU A 255 21.16 -26.29 2.45
CA GLU A 255 21.29 -27.74 2.62
C GLU A 255 22.64 -28.28 2.09
N SER A 256 23.33 -27.51 1.25
CA SER A 256 24.58 -27.95 0.64
C SER A 256 25.67 -28.17 1.69
N GLN A 257 26.22 -29.38 1.75
CA GLN A 257 27.29 -29.69 2.67
C GLN A 257 28.65 -29.29 2.08
N LEU A 258 29.00 -28.01 2.18
CA LEU A 258 30.31 -27.51 1.74
C LEU A 258 31.31 -27.50 2.90
N THR A 259 32.53 -28.01 2.68
CA THR A 259 33.63 -27.92 3.64
C THR A 259 34.27 -26.52 3.57
N ALA A 260 34.98 -26.12 4.63
CA ALA A 260 35.73 -24.86 4.64
C ALA A 260 36.74 -24.76 3.46
N ASP A 261 37.43 -25.86 3.14
CA ASP A 261 38.35 -25.93 2.00
C ASP A 261 37.63 -25.78 0.64
N ALA A 262 36.44 -26.39 0.49
CA ALA A 262 35.65 -26.24 -0.73
C ALA A 262 35.13 -24.81 -0.90
N LEU A 263 34.67 -24.17 0.17
CA LEU A 263 34.26 -22.76 0.17
C LEU A 263 35.43 -21.83 -0.19
N ARG A 264 36.60 -22.04 0.43
CA ARG A 264 37.82 -21.29 0.13
C ARG A 264 38.21 -21.41 -1.34
N LYS A 265 38.24 -22.63 -1.88
CA LYS A 265 38.55 -22.90 -3.30
C LYS A 265 37.53 -22.28 -4.24
N LEU A 266 36.24 -22.32 -3.89
CA LEU A 266 35.17 -21.71 -4.67
C LEU A 266 35.34 -20.19 -4.78
N VAL A 267 35.59 -19.52 -3.65
CA VAL A 267 35.85 -18.07 -3.62
C VAL A 267 37.07 -17.73 -4.49
N ILE A 268 38.19 -18.43 -4.29
CA ILE A 268 39.43 -18.18 -5.04
C ILE A 268 39.23 -18.41 -6.55
N ALA A 269 38.59 -19.51 -6.95
CA ALA A 269 38.38 -19.85 -8.36
C ALA A 269 37.57 -18.78 -9.10
N VAL A 270 36.50 -18.26 -8.48
CA VAL A 270 35.68 -17.19 -9.08
C VAL A 270 36.43 -15.85 -9.13
N LEU A 271 37.25 -15.55 -8.11
CA LEU A 271 38.06 -14.33 -8.10
C LEU A 271 39.20 -14.39 -9.13
N ASP A 272 39.82 -15.55 -9.34
CA ASP A 272 40.89 -15.74 -10.33
C ASP A 272 40.34 -15.62 -11.77
N ALA A 273 39.17 -16.20 -12.04
CA ALA A 273 38.49 -16.12 -13.34
C ALA A 273 38.10 -14.67 -13.74
N GLN A 274 38.02 -13.74 -12.78
CA GLN A 274 37.76 -12.32 -13.07
C GLN A 274 39.02 -11.56 -13.48
N SER A 275 40.21 -12.06 -13.14
CA SER A 275 41.48 -11.40 -13.44
C SER A 275 41.95 -11.57 -14.89
N SER A 276 41.38 -12.54 -15.62
CA SER A 276 41.82 -12.99 -16.94
C SER A 276 41.08 -12.34 -18.13
N GLY A 277 39.99 -11.60 -17.91
CA GLY A 277 39.22 -10.92 -18.97
C GLY A 277 38.77 -9.51 -18.57
N SER A 278 38.74 -8.57 -19.52
CA SER A 278 38.15 -7.24 -19.29
C SER A 278 36.73 -7.38 -18.73
N LEU A 279 36.43 -6.70 -17.62
CA LEU A 279 35.10 -6.66 -17.00
C LEU A 279 33.99 -6.29 -18.00
N GLU A 280 34.33 -5.58 -19.09
CA GLU A 280 33.41 -5.20 -20.17
C GLU A 280 32.96 -6.39 -21.03
N ALA A 281 33.79 -7.42 -21.17
CA ALA A 281 33.47 -8.63 -21.95
C ALA A 281 32.54 -9.61 -21.21
N GLN A 282 32.34 -9.42 -19.89
CA GLN A 282 31.45 -10.22 -19.04
C GLN A 282 30.07 -9.58 -18.80
N GLY A 283 29.72 -8.54 -19.57
CA GLY A 283 28.43 -7.86 -19.46
C GLY A 283 27.23 -8.83 -19.51
N GLY A 284 26.36 -8.75 -18.51
CA GLY A 284 25.16 -9.59 -18.40
C GLY A 284 24.99 -10.27 -17.04
N PRO A 285 24.29 -11.43 -16.98
CA PRO A 285 24.04 -12.17 -15.74
C PRO A 285 25.32 -12.68 -15.05
N VAL A 286 26.39 -12.94 -15.81
CA VAL A 286 27.66 -13.50 -15.29
C VAL A 286 28.27 -12.61 -14.23
N ALA A 287 28.38 -11.30 -14.47
CA ALA A 287 28.91 -10.36 -13.48
C ALA A 287 28.11 -10.33 -12.16
N ILE A 288 26.79 -10.52 -12.22
CA ILE A 288 25.93 -10.62 -11.03
C ILE A 288 26.30 -11.87 -10.21
N TYR A 289 26.48 -13.02 -10.87
CA TYR A 289 26.93 -14.26 -10.22
C TYR A 289 28.37 -14.15 -9.69
N ALA A 290 29.23 -13.47 -10.45
CA ALA A 290 30.63 -13.25 -10.12
C ALA A 290 30.81 -12.41 -8.83
N VAL A 291 29.83 -11.56 -8.49
CA VAL A 291 29.72 -10.86 -7.21
C VAL A 291 29.06 -11.74 -6.14
N ARG A 292 27.97 -12.43 -6.49
CA ARG A 292 27.12 -13.14 -5.52
C ARG A 292 27.76 -14.40 -4.95
N ILE A 293 28.39 -15.22 -5.79
CA ILE A 293 29.04 -16.47 -5.40
C ILE A 293 30.12 -16.23 -4.32
N PRO A 294 31.15 -15.39 -4.55
CA PRO A 294 32.19 -15.18 -3.54
C PRO A 294 31.61 -14.53 -2.28
N SER A 295 30.62 -13.64 -2.40
CA SER A 295 29.99 -13.01 -1.24
C SER A 295 29.24 -14.02 -0.36
N GLN A 296 28.40 -14.88 -0.95
CA GLN A 296 27.67 -15.92 -0.22
C GLN A 296 28.59 -16.99 0.35
N ALA A 297 29.56 -17.44 -0.44
CA ALA A 297 30.53 -18.43 -0.01
C ALA A 297 31.40 -17.91 1.14
N LEU A 298 31.78 -16.63 1.13
CA LEU A 298 32.53 -16.01 2.22
C LEU A 298 31.70 -15.90 3.51
N VAL A 299 30.43 -15.50 3.42
CA VAL A 299 29.51 -15.44 4.57
C VAL A 299 29.36 -16.83 5.20
N ARG A 300 29.22 -17.88 4.39
CA ARG A 300 29.17 -19.27 4.87
C ARG A 300 30.51 -19.76 5.39
N LEU A 301 31.62 -19.31 4.81
CA LEU A 301 32.95 -19.64 5.31
C LEU A 301 33.16 -19.04 6.70
N ALA A 302 32.69 -17.81 6.95
CA ALA A 302 32.82 -17.14 8.23
C ALA A 302 32.13 -17.90 9.39
N THR A 303 31.05 -18.63 9.11
CA THR A 303 30.37 -19.45 10.13
C THR A 303 31.08 -20.78 10.43
N VAL A 304 31.88 -21.29 9.50
CA VAL A 304 32.58 -22.58 9.63
C VAL A 304 34.05 -22.41 10.00
N ASN A 305 34.72 -21.38 9.49
CA ASN A 305 36.11 -21.03 9.73
C ASN A 305 36.31 -19.51 9.54
N ALA A 306 36.27 -18.77 10.65
CA ALA A 306 36.39 -17.32 10.66
C ALA A 306 37.77 -16.83 10.18
N GLU A 307 38.86 -17.52 10.54
CA GLU A 307 40.23 -17.13 10.15
C GLU A 307 40.42 -17.18 8.63
N ALA A 308 39.97 -18.26 7.98
CA ALA A 308 40.06 -18.41 6.53
C ALA A 308 39.17 -17.40 5.79
N ALA A 309 38.00 -17.05 6.35
CA ALA A 309 37.17 -15.98 5.82
C ALA A 309 37.85 -14.62 5.95
N ARG A 310 38.53 -14.37 7.08
CA ARG A 310 39.24 -13.11 7.35
C ARG A 310 40.40 -12.88 6.37
N GLU A 311 41.16 -13.93 6.06
CA GLU A 311 42.24 -13.88 5.06
C GLU A 311 41.72 -13.44 3.67
N LEU A 312 40.55 -13.94 3.27
CA LEU A 312 39.95 -13.67 1.95
C LEU A 312 39.12 -12.38 1.87
N LEU A 313 38.70 -11.84 3.01
CA LEU A 313 37.78 -10.70 3.09
C LEU A 313 38.26 -9.47 2.29
N PRO A 314 39.50 -8.96 2.44
CA PRO A 314 39.95 -7.79 1.69
C PRO A 314 39.91 -8.00 0.18
N ARG A 315 40.22 -9.22 -0.28
CA ARG A 315 40.23 -9.59 -1.70
C ARG A 315 38.80 -9.62 -2.27
N VAL A 316 37.85 -10.19 -1.53
CA VAL A 316 36.43 -10.21 -1.93
C VAL A 316 35.85 -8.79 -1.96
N VAL A 317 36.10 -7.97 -0.93
CA VAL A 317 35.63 -6.59 -0.88
C VAL A 317 36.17 -5.79 -2.05
N SER A 318 37.48 -5.86 -2.32
CA SER A 318 38.09 -5.16 -3.46
C SER A 318 37.48 -5.59 -4.79
N ALA A 319 37.21 -6.89 -4.99
CA ALA A 319 36.59 -7.39 -6.21
C ALA A 319 35.15 -6.86 -6.35
N VAL A 320 34.33 -6.92 -5.28
CA VAL A 320 32.96 -6.39 -5.29
C VAL A 320 32.95 -4.88 -5.56
N CYS A 321 33.87 -4.12 -4.96
CA CYS A 321 34.04 -2.68 -5.24
C CYS A 321 34.37 -2.42 -6.72
N SER A 322 35.17 -3.27 -7.37
CA SER A 322 35.47 -3.11 -8.81
C SER A 322 34.24 -3.26 -9.71
N HIS A 323 33.30 -4.16 -9.37
CA HIS A 323 32.02 -4.32 -10.09
C HIS A 323 31.06 -3.14 -9.88
N ILE A 324 31.22 -2.37 -8.79
CA ILE A 324 30.46 -1.13 -8.58
C ILE A 324 30.88 -0.05 -9.57
N ALA A 325 32.12 -0.08 -10.08
CA ALA A 325 32.61 0.88 -11.08
C ALA A 325 31.97 0.68 -12.47
N THR A 326 31.29 -0.45 -12.71
CA THR A 326 30.65 -0.72 -14.00
C THR A 326 29.38 0.11 -14.17
N ASP A 327 29.12 0.65 -15.37
CA ASP A 327 27.95 1.49 -15.70
C ASP A 327 26.60 0.73 -15.78
N ASN A 328 26.48 -0.42 -15.12
CA ASN A 328 25.26 -1.23 -15.13
C ASN A 328 24.57 -1.20 -13.77
N ASP A 329 23.43 -0.52 -13.72
CA ASP A 329 22.60 -0.36 -12.52
C ASP A 329 22.20 -1.68 -11.84
N ARG A 330 22.01 -2.78 -12.58
CA ARG A 330 21.70 -4.09 -11.96
C ARG A 330 22.91 -4.70 -11.24
N ILE A 331 24.10 -4.53 -11.81
CA ILE A 331 25.36 -5.02 -11.22
C ILE A 331 25.69 -4.18 -9.99
N GLN A 332 25.61 -2.85 -10.10
CA GLN A 332 25.81 -1.93 -8.98
C GLN A 332 24.90 -2.27 -7.79
N ARG A 333 23.59 -2.47 -8.02
CA ARG A 333 22.64 -2.88 -6.98
C ARG A 333 22.99 -4.21 -6.33
N GLN A 334 23.38 -5.21 -7.11
CA GLN A 334 23.76 -6.51 -6.56
C GLN A 334 25.06 -6.41 -5.76
N ALA A 335 26.04 -5.65 -6.25
CA ALA A 335 27.33 -5.47 -5.62
C ALA A 335 27.22 -4.76 -4.27
N THR A 336 26.48 -3.64 -4.19
CA THR A 336 26.27 -2.94 -2.91
C THR A 336 25.50 -3.80 -1.91
N ARG A 337 24.47 -4.54 -2.35
CA ARG A 337 23.74 -5.48 -1.48
C ARG A 337 24.64 -6.62 -0.98
N SER A 338 25.47 -7.18 -1.84
CA SER A 338 26.35 -8.29 -1.48
C SER A 338 27.45 -7.81 -0.52
N LEU A 339 28.00 -6.62 -0.77
CA LEU A 339 28.95 -5.95 0.12
C LEU A 339 28.37 -5.71 1.51
N LEU A 340 27.13 -5.20 1.61
CA LEU A 340 26.44 -5.02 2.89
C LEU A 340 26.31 -6.34 3.65
N THR A 341 25.86 -7.41 2.98
CA THR A 341 25.71 -8.74 3.59
C THR A 341 27.04 -9.30 4.09
N VAL A 342 28.11 -9.18 3.29
CA VAL A 342 29.45 -9.63 3.67
C VAL A 342 29.95 -8.89 4.88
N LEU A 343 29.87 -7.56 4.88
CA LEU A 343 30.33 -6.73 5.99
C LEU A 343 29.55 -7.05 7.28
N LYS A 344 28.22 -7.11 7.23
CA LYS A 344 27.39 -7.44 8.41
C LYS A 344 27.70 -8.82 9.00
N ALA A 345 28.09 -9.78 8.18
CA ALA A 345 28.40 -11.14 8.62
C ALA A 345 29.84 -11.33 9.12
N THR A 346 30.79 -10.56 8.60
CA THR A 346 32.24 -10.77 8.85
C THR A 346 32.89 -9.69 9.71
N LEU A 347 32.33 -8.49 9.71
CA LEU A 347 32.71 -7.36 10.55
C LEU A 347 31.53 -7.06 11.45
N THR A 348 31.43 -7.75 12.59
CA THR A 348 30.46 -7.41 13.62
C THR A 348 30.90 -6.10 14.33
N PRO A 349 29.99 -5.40 15.03
CA PRO A 349 30.37 -4.23 15.81
C PRO A 349 31.54 -4.51 16.77
N GLU A 350 31.54 -5.66 17.47
CA GLU A 350 32.61 -6.05 18.39
C GLU A 350 33.98 -6.17 17.69
N VAL A 351 34.02 -6.75 16.49
CA VAL A 351 35.26 -6.89 15.70
C VAL A 351 35.74 -5.52 15.21
N LEU A 352 34.83 -4.64 14.80
CA LEU A 352 35.20 -3.30 14.37
C LEU A 352 35.78 -2.46 15.51
N GLU A 353 35.26 -2.63 16.73
CA GLU A 353 35.74 -1.94 17.94
C GLU A 353 37.14 -2.40 18.37
N THR A 354 37.38 -3.71 18.36
CA THR A 354 38.60 -4.34 18.90
C THR A 354 39.73 -4.44 17.88
N GLU A 355 39.40 -4.71 16.62
CA GLU A 355 40.36 -5.05 15.55
C GLU A 355 40.38 -4.02 14.40
N GLY A 356 39.70 -2.88 14.54
CA GLY A 356 39.56 -1.89 13.46
C GLY A 356 40.88 -1.35 12.88
N THR A 357 42.00 -1.50 13.60
CA THR A 357 43.34 -1.05 13.20
C THR A 357 44.19 -2.14 12.53
N PHE A 358 43.73 -3.39 12.50
CA PHE A 358 44.47 -4.48 11.87
C PHE A 358 44.52 -4.31 10.35
N GLU A 359 45.62 -4.74 9.72
CA GLU A 359 45.95 -4.43 8.32
C GLU A 359 44.90 -4.95 7.33
N ASP A 360 44.29 -6.09 7.62
CA ASP A 360 43.20 -6.68 6.86
C ASP A 360 41.92 -5.82 6.92
N VAL A 361 41.50 -5.38 8.11
CA VAL A 361 40.34 -4.48 8.29
C VAL A 361 40.61 -3.12 7.70
N ALA A 362 41.80 -2.56 7.91
CA ALA A 362 42.20 -1.27 7.35
C ALA A 362 42.13 -1.28 5.82
N ARG A 363 42.53 -2.39 5.16
CA ARG A 363 42.37 -2.56 3.71
C ARG A 363 40.89 -2.62 3.27
N VAL A 364 40.02 -3.23 4.08
CA VAL A 364 38.56 -3.23 3.82
C VAL A 364 38.01 -1.80 3.94
N LEU A 365 38.32 -1.09 5.02
CA LEU A 365 37.88 0.28 5.25
C LEU A 365 38.40 1.24 4.16
N ALA A 366 39.65 1.10 3.73
CA ALA A 366 40.22 1.85 2.61
C ALA A 366 39.48 1.56 1.29
N SER A 367 39.09 0.31 1.05
CA SER A 367 38.28 -0.06 -0.12
C SER A 367 36.90 0.59 -0.08
N LEU A 368 36.26 0.66 1.10
CA LEU A 368 34.98 1.35 1.29
C LEU A 368 35.11 2.86 1.11
N GLN A 369 36.17 3.48 1.65
CA GLN A 369 36.45 4.90 1.44
C GLN A 369 36.68 5.18 -0.05
N SER A 370 37.33 4.29 -0.79
CA SER A 370 37.53 4.50 -2.23
C SER A 370 36.22 4.64 -3.01
N LEU A 371 35.10 4.11 -2.50
CA LEU A 371 33.77 4.21 -3.13
C LEU A 371 33.23 5.65 -3.18
N THR A 372 33.75 6.55 -2.34
CA THR A 372 33.37 7.98 -2.35
C THR A 372 34.15 8.79 -3.40
N SER A 373 35.15 8.20 -4.08
CA SER A 373 35.89 8.90 -5.14
C SER A 373 35.05 9.10 -6.41
N LEU A 374 35.42 10.09 -7.22
CA LEU A 374 34.72 10.47 -8.46
C LEU A 374 34.63 9.32 -9.50
N ARG A 375 35.51 8.32 -9.42
CA ARG A 375 35.45 7.14 -10.30
C ARG A 375 34.15 6.34 -10.17
N PHE A 376 33.46 6.47 -9.04
CA PHE A 376 32.19 5.78 -8.75
C PHE A 376 30.98 6.71 -8.81
N GLN A 377 31.11 7.90 -9.39
CA GLN A 377 30.01 8.88 -9.45
C GLN A 377 28.73 8.28 -10.06
N GLY A 378 28.87 7.45 -11.10
CA GLY A 378 27.74 6.75 -11.73
C GLY A 378 27.02 5.75 -10.82
N ALA A 379 27.67 5.29 -9.74
CA ALA A 379 27.15 4.32 -8.79
C ALA A 379 26.77 4.94 -7.41
N TRP A 380 26.97 6.24 -7.22
CA TRP A 380 26.71 6.92 -5.94
C TRP A 380 25.25 6.79 -5.45
N SER A 381 24.31 6.63 -6.38
CA SER A 381 22.91 6.33 -6.09
C SER A 381 22.71 5.04 -5.29
N HIS A 382 23.66 4.11 -5.34
CA HIS A 382 23.67 2.86 -4.58
C HIS A 382 24.71 2.85 -3.44
N VAL A 383 25.82 3.58 -3.59
CA VAL A 383 26.92 3.63 -2.60
C VAL A 383 26.53 4.43 -1.35
N PHE A 384 25.93 5.61 -1.46
CA PHE A 384 25.59 6.41 -0.27
C PHE A 384 24.46 5.79 0.58
N PRO A 385 23.43 5.16 -0.02
CA PRO A 385 22.50 4.33 0.75
C PRO A 385 23.19 3.16 1.47
N LEU A 386 24.17 2.50 0.84
CA LEU A 386 24.99 1.47 1.49
C LEU A 386 25.74 2.06 2.69
N ILE A 387 26.41 3.21 2.53
CA ILE A 387 27.12 3.89 3.63
C ILE A 387 26.15 4.23 4.77
N GLY A 388 24.97 4.74 4.47
CA GLY A 388 23.94 4.99 5.48
C GLY A 388 23.51 3.74 6.24
N GLU A 389 23.36 2.60 5.56
CA GLU A 389 23.07 1.32 6.21
C GLU A 389 24.23 0.80 7.09
N LEU A 390 25.47 1.07 6.71
CA LEU A 390 26.64 0.73 7.54
C LEU A 390 26.68 1.56 8.82
N PHE A 391 26.42 2.88 8.75
CA PHE A 391 26.31 3.71 9.96
C PHE A 391 25.20 3.20 10.89
N ARG A 392 24.01 2.90 10.37
CA ARG A 392 22.91 2.35 11.17
C ARG A 392 23.24 1.00 11.82
N PHE A 393 24.00 0.15 11.13
CA PHE A 393 24.36 -1.17 11.63
C PHE A 393 25.43 -1.11 12.73
N TYR A 394 26.51 -0.35 12.52
CA TYR A 394 27.60 -0.25 13.51
C TYR A 394 27.27 0.71 14.67
N GLY A 395 26.35 1.65 14.47
CA GLY A 395 25.96 2.62 15.48
C GLY A 395 27.17 3.43 15.97
N PRO A 396 27.40 3.53 17.30
CA PRO A 396 28.48 4.34 17.87
C PRO A 396 29.88 3.78 17.57
N VAL A 397 29.98 2.46 17.32
CA VAL A 397 31.23 1.77 17.00
C VAL A 397 31.75 2.14 15.61
N SER A 398 30.93 2.82 14.79
CA SER A 398 31.41 3.42 13.55
C SER A 398 32.52 4.46 13.76
N ARG A 399 32.70 4.96 14.98
CA ARG A 399 33.81 5.84 15.37
C ARG A 399 34.96 5.03 16.00
N PRO A 400 36.22 5.16 15.53
CA PRO A 400 36.73 6.07 14.50
C PRO A 400 36.71 5.50 13.06
N ALA A 401 36.33 4.23 12.88
CA ALA A 401 36.54 3.48 11.63
C ALA A 401 35.92 4.09 10.36
N LEU A 402 34.76 4.75 10.46
CA LEU A 402 34.05 5.37 9.33
C LEU A 402 34.14 6.91 9.32
N GLU A 403 34.89 7.54 10.24
CA GLU A 403 35.08 8.99 10.27
C GLU A 403 35.60 9.57 8.93
N PRO A 404 36.62 8.97 8.27
CA PRO A 404 37.13 9.51 7.01
C PRO A 404 36.09 9.52 5.89
N ILE A 405 35.17 8.54 5.90
CA ILE A 405 34.07 8.44 4.93
C ILE A 405 33.06 9.56 5.17
N LEU A 406 32.76 9.86 6.44
CA LEU A 406 31.86 10.95 6.80
C LEU A 406 32.44 12.31 6.41
N VAL A 407 33.72 12.56 6.72
CA VAL A 407 34.41 13.80 6.33
C VAL A 407 34.38 13.97 4.81
N THR A 408 34.76 12.93 4.06
CA THR A 408 34.73 12.95 2.60
C THR A 408 33.30 13.20 2.08
N CYS A 409 32.27 12.64 2.71
CA CYS A 409 30.87 12.87 2.33
C CYS A 409 30.46 14.34 2.47
N CYS A 410 30.90 15.01 3.54
CA CYS A 410 30.63 16.43 3.75
C CYS A 410 31.43 17.30 2.76
N GLU A 411 32.71 17.01 2.55
CA GLU A 411 33.56 17.71 1.56
C GLU A 411 33.00 17.58 0.13
N LEU A 412 32.47 16.41 -0.25
CA LEU A 412 31.82 16.21 -1.55
C LEU A 412 30.55 17.03 -1.71
N HIS A 413 29.78 17.22 -0.64
CA HIS A 413 28.63 18.12 -0.65
C HIS A 413 29.07 19.58 -0.81
N GLU A 414 30.09 20.02 -0.06
CA GLU A 414 30.65 21.36 -0.17
C GLU A 414 31.19 21.63 -1.58
N ALA A 415 31.90 20.67 -2.16
CA ALA A 415 32.41 20.76 -3.53
C ALA A 415 31.28 20.81 -4.57
N ALA A 416 30.21 20.02 -4.40
CA ALA A 416 29.07 20.01 -5.31
C ALA A 416 28.31 21.35 -5.34
N ASP A 417 28.27 22.07 -4.21
CA ASP A 417 27.61 23.37 -4.08
C ASP A 417 28.42 24.52 -4.73
N GLN A 418 29.74 24.34 -4.89
CA GLN A 418 30.64 25.31 -5.51
C GLN A 418 30.73 25.22 -7.05
N LEU A 419 30.10 24.22 -7.68
CA LEU A 419 30.13 24.08 -9.14
C LEU A 419 29.24 25.13 -9.85
N PRO A 420 29.72 25.79 -10.93
CA PRO A 420 28.95 26.82 -11.63
C PRO A 420 27.61 26.28 -12.19
N GLN A 421 26.51 26.97 -11.89
CA GLN A 421 25.14 26.63 -12.28
C GLN A 421 24.92 26.51 -13.82
N GLN A 422 25.84 26.99 -14.66
CA GLN A 422 25.69 26.98 -16.13
C GLN A 422 26.04 25.64 -16.82
N GLN A 423 26.67 24.67 -16.14
CA GLN A 423 27.06 23.39 -16.77
C GLN A 423 26.33 22.14 -16.23
N GLN A 424 25.37 22.29 -15.32
CA GLN A 424 24.65 21.14 -14.77
C GLN A 424 23.15 21.31 -14.98
N GLY A 425 22.53 20.37 -15.70
CA GLY A 425 21.08 20.24 -15.69
C GLY A 425 20.63 20.00 -14.25
N GLY A 426 20.03 21.01 -13.60
CA GLY A 426 19.83 21.14 -12.13
C GLY A 426 19.12 20.01 -11.39
N LYS A 427 18.77 18.90 -12.05
CA LYS A 427 18.28 17.66 -11.43
C LYS A 427 19.41 16.77 -10.90
N SER A 428 20.62 16.80 -11.47
CA SER A 428 21.73 15.94 -11.02
C SER A 428 22.34 16.39 -9.70
N ALA A 429 22.67 17.68 -9.56
CA ALA A 429 23.20 18.26 -8.31
C ALA A 429 22.28 18.02 -7.11
N GLN A 430 20.99 18.33 -7.27
CA GLN A 430 19.99 18.11 -6.22
C GLN A 430 19.88 16.64 -5.81
N THR A 431 20.03 15.71 -6.76
CA THR A 431 20.03 14.28 -6.48
C THR A 431 21.27 13.88 -5.69
N LEU A 432 22.45 14.42 -6.03
CA LEU A 432 23.70 14.18 -5.29
C LEU A 432 23.64 14.75 -3.86
N SER A 433 23.19 15.99 -3.68
CA SER A 433 23.01 16.60 -2.35
C SER A 433 22.08 15.77 -1.47
N GLN A 434 21.00 15.20 -2.04
CA GLN A 434 20.10 14.31 -1.30
C GLN A 434 20.77 13.00 -0.87
N LEU A 435 21.66 12.43 -1.69
CA LEU A 435 22.39 11.22 -1.35
C LEU A 435 23.40 11.46 -0.22
N PHE A 436 24.14 12.57 -0.28
CA PHE A 436 25.06 12.97 0.78
C PHE A 436 24.33 13.28 2.08
N ALA A 437 23.19 13.98 2.00
CA ALA A 437 22.32 14.25 3.14
C ALA A 437 21.76 12.97 3.79
N LEU A 438 21.46 11.95 3.00
CA LEU A 438 21.01 10.64 3.51
C LEU A 438 22.10 9.96 4.33
N ALA A 439 23.34 9.94 3.83
CA ALA A 439 24.47 9.33 4.53
C ALA A 439 24.83 10.11 5.81
N ALA A 440 24.87 11.44 5.74
CA ALA A 440 25.10 12.30 6.91
C ALA A 440 23.99 12.14 7.96
N GLY A 441 22.72 12.05 7.54
CA GLY A 441 21.60 11.81 8.44
C GLY A 441 21.69 10.46 9.15
N ALA A 442 22.05 9.40 8.43
CA ALA A 442 22.30 8.10 9.03
C ALA A 442 23.48 8.10 10.02
N ALA A 443 24.53 8.89 9.76
CA ALA A 443 25.63 9.09 10.70
C ALA A 443 25.19 9.84 11.96
N VAL A 444 24.34 10.87 11.84
CA VAL A 444 23.73 11.56 13.01
C VAL A 444 22.86 10.59 13.83
N GLU A 445 22.06 9.74 13.18
CA GLU A 445 21.25 8.69 13.83
C GLU A 445 22.12 7.68 14.61
N ALA A 446 23.28 7.32 14.06
CA ALA A 446 24.18 6.31 14.60
C ALA A 446 25.06 6.82 15.74
N LEU A 447 25.70 7.98 15.54
CA LEU A 447 26.69 8.58 16.45
C LEU A 447 26.05 9.49 17.51
N GLY A 448 24.90 10.08 17.18
CA GLY A 448 24.30 11.17 17.94
C GLY A 448 24.86 12.55 17.57
N PRO A 449 24.13 13.63 17.90
CA PRO A 449 24.45 14.98 17.41
C PRO A 449 25.77 15.53 17.95
N ARG A 450 26.12 15.27 19.22
CA ARG A 450 27.37 15.78 19.82
C ARG A 450 28.61 15.17 19.16
N ALA A 451 28.65 13.83 19.08
CA ALA A 451 29.78 13.11 18.47
C ALA A 451 29.94 13.42 16.99
N PHE A 452 28.83 13.65 16.26
CA PHE A 452 28.90 14.10 14.87
C PHE A 452 29.60 15.46 14.74
N LEU A 453 29.24 16.44 15.58
CA LEU A 453 29.82 17.79 15.50
C LEU A 453 31.30 17.84 15.90
N GLU A 454 31.78 16.89 16.69
CA GLU A 454 33.23 16.75 16.95
C GLU A 454 34.01 16.35 15.70
N ILE A 455 33.39 15.59 14.79
CA ILE A 455 34.01 15.14 13.53
C ILE A 455 33.84 16.20 12.44
N VAL A 456 32.61 16.72 12.31
CA VAL A 456 32.25 17.76 11.33
C VAL A 456 31.62 18.95 12.05
N PRO A 457 32.42 19.93 12.48
CA PRO A 457 31.92 21.13 13.13
C PRO A 457 31.01 21.94 12.19
N ILE A 458 29.86 22.42 12.68
CA ILE A 458 28.96 23.30 11.89
C ILE A 458 29.45 24.75 11.91
N ASP A 459 30.20 25.12 12.93
CA ASP A 459 30.86 26.41 13.09
C ASP A 459 32.17 26.50 12.29
N HIS A 460 32.58 27.72 11.98
CA HIS A 460 33.84 28.02 11.31
C HIS A 460 34.56 29.16 12.06
N PRO A 461 35.90 29.30 12.02
CA PRO A 461 36.60 30.35 12.75
C PRO A 461 36.13 31.78 12.44
N THR A 462 35.52 32.00 11.28
CA THR A 462 35.00 33.30 10.83
C THR A 462 33.47 33.38 10.81
N GLU A 463 32.74 32.28 10.98
CA GLU A 463 31.28 32.21 10.84
C GLU A 463 30.65 31.40 11.97
N ILE A 464 29.58 31.93 12.56
CA ILE A 464 28.85 31.27 13.65
C ILE A 464 28.23 29.94 13.18
N VAL A 465 27.69 29.93 11.96
CA VAL A 465 27.24 28.73 11.24
C VAL A 465 27.80 28.86 9.83
N SER A 466 28.64 27.91 9.42
CA SER A 466 29.25 27.95 8.09
C SER A 466 28.18 27.96 7.00
N GLU A 467 28.27 28.89 6.03
CA GLU A 467 27.36 28.90 4.88
C GLU A 467 27.38 27.57 4.13
N GLN A 468 28.56 26.96 4.00
CA GLN A 468 28.78 25.69 3.29
C GLN A 468 28.22 24.47 4.03
N ARG A 469 28.00 24.58 5.35
CA ARG A 469 27.51 23.48 6.21
C ARG A 469 26.09 23.67 6.70
N ALA A 470 25.43 24.77 6.34
CA ALA A 470 24.07 25.05 6.77
C ALA A 470 23.04 24.01 6.31
N TRP A 471 23.33 23.26 5.25
CA TRP A 471 22.52 22.12 4.80
C TRP A 471 22.44 20.98 5.83
N LEU A 472 23.36 20.92 6.81
CA LEU A 472 23.29 19.97 7.91
C LEU A 472 22.13 20.28 8.86
N LEU A 473 21.67 21.52 9.00
CA LEU A 473 20.56 21.87 9.90
C LEU A 473 19.26 21.09 9.59
N PRO A 474 18.74 21.06 8.35
CA PRO A 474 17.59 20.22 8.03
C PRO A 474 17.90 18.72 8.14
N VAL A 475 19.15 18.28 7.94
CA VAL A 475 19.56 16.87 8.14
C VAL A 475 19.46 16.49 9.62
N PHE A 476 19.98 17.32 10.53
CA PHE A 476 19.83 17.13 11.98
C PHE A 476 18.36 17.13 12.38
N ARG A 477 17.55 18.07 11.85
CA ARG A 477 16.12 18.13 12.15
C ARG A 477 15.40 16.81 11.83
N ASP A 478 15.70 16.23 10.68
CA ASP A 478 15.02 15.03 10.21
C ASP A 478 15.61 13.76 10.88
N ALA A 479 16.94 13.67 11.02
CA ALA A 479 17.63 12.55 11.68
C ALA A 479 17.25 12.43 13.16
N LEU A 480 17.28 13.52 13.93
CA LEU A 480 16.97 13.50 15.37
C LEU A 480 15.52 13.08 15.67
N ARG A 481 14.61 13.28 14.71
CA ARG A 481 13.21 12.85 14.83
C ARG A 481 13.03 11.34 14.68
N VAL A 482 13.84 10.71 13.82
CA VAL A 482 13.73 9.28 13.46
C VAL A 482 14.63 8.40 14.32
N THR A 483 15.69 8.98 14.89
CA THR A 483 16.70 8.29 15.69
C THR A 483 16.06 7.42 16.77
N GLN A 484 16.48 6.15 16.87
CA GLN A 484 16.02 5.22 17.93
C GLN A 484 16.71 5.48 19.27
N ARG A 485 17.92 6.03 19.23
CA ARG A 485 18.63 6.52 20.41
C ARG A 485 17.97 7.79 20.95
N GLY A 486 17.99 7.91 22.27
CA GLY A 486 17.48 9.10 22.92
C GLY A 486 18.39 10.31 22.69
N CYS A 487 17.79 11.50 22.58
CA CYS A 487 18.51 12.76 22.46
C CYS A 487 18.57 13.48 23.80
N GLU A 488 19.61 14.27 24.05
CA GLU A 488 19.73 15.09 25.25
C GLU A 488 19.20 16.50 25.02
N LEU A 489 18.30 16.99 25.87
CA LEU A 489 17.98 18.41 25.98
C LEU A 489 19.21 19.24 26.33
N GLY A 490 20.18 18.65 27.04
CA GLY A 490 21.52 19.23 27.23
C GLY A 490 22.19 19.63 25.91
N PHE A 491 22.07 18.84 24.84
CA PHE A 491 22.63 19.21 23.54
C PHE A 491 22.00 20.50 23.00
N PHE A 492 20.66 20.63 23.12
CA PHE A 492 19.99 21.86 22.72
C PHE A 492 20.40 23.03 23.62
N ALA A 493 20.51 22.80 24.92
CA ALA A 493 20.83 23.83 25.92
C ALA A 493 22.26 24.37 25.80
N ASP A 494 23.23 23.48 25.58
CA ASP A 494 24.66 23.79 25.68
C ASP A 494 25.31 24.09 24.31
N VAL A 495 24.73 23.60 23.21
CA VAL A 495 25.31 23.75 21.86
C VAL A 495 24.41 24.61 20.97
N VAL A 496 23.14 24.18 20.79
CA VAL A 496 22.24 24.84 19.84
C VAL A 496 21.81 26.24 20.30
N LEU A 497 21.44 26.40 21.58
CA LEU A 497 20.98 27.69 22.12
C LEU A 497 22.07 28.77 22.12
N PRO A 498 23.32 28.51 22.55
CA PRO A 498 24.39 29.50 22.45
C PRO A 498 24.64 29.93 21.01
N MET A 499 24.61 28.99 20.05
CA MET A 499 24.78 29.30 18.63
C MET A 499 23.63 30.15 18.08
N ALA A 500 22.38 29.84 18.45
CA ALA A 500 21.22 30.66 18.07
C ALA A 500 21.30 32.08 18.65
N ARG A 501 21.75 32.22 19.90
CA ARG A 501 21.97 33.53 20.54
C ARG A 501 23.10 34.32 19.89
N ALA A 502 24.19 33.65 19.50
CA ALA A 502 25.28 34.27 18.76
C ALA A 502 24.79 34.80 17.41
N CYS A 503 23.99 34.02 16.67
CA CYS A 503 23.38 34.48 15.42
C CYS A 503 22.48 35.71 15.64
N GLU A 504 21.65 35.72 16.69
CA GLU A 504 20.83 36.88 17.04
C GLU A 504 21.65 38.11 17.45
N ALA A 505 22.75 37.92 18.17
CA ALA A 505 23.64 39.00 18.59
C ALA A 505 24.36 39.60 17.37
N GLY A 506 24.94 38.76 16.51
CA GLY A 506 25.58 39.18 15.27
C GLY A 506 24.63 39.88 14.31
N ALA A 507 23.36 39.47 14.24
CA ALA A 507 22.34 40.16 13.45
C ALA A 507 22.02 41.59 13.93
N ARG A 508 22.45 41.97 15.14
CA ARG A 508 22.23 43.30 15.75
C ARG A 508 23.49 44.17 15.74
N GLU A 509 24.62 43.67 15.25
CA GLU A 509 25.85 44.45 15.16
C GLU A 509 25.73 45.53 14.07
N ALA A 510 26.15 46.76 14.39
CA ALA A 510 26.04 47.90 13.48
C ALA A 510 26.94 47.80 12.23
N SER A 511 27.92 46.90 12.24
CA SER A 511 28.86 46.60 11.15
C SER A 511 28.28 45.68 10.08
N VAL A 512 27.11 45.06 10.33
CA VAL A 512 26.56 43.99 9.48
C VAL A 512 25.55 44.55 8.48
N THR A 513 25.65 44.11 7.23
CA THR A 513 24.70 44.54 6.18
C THR A 513 23.28 43.99 6.44
N PRO A 514 22.21 44.66 5.97
CA PRO A 514 20.83 44.17 6.14
C PRO A 514 20.62 42.73 5.65
N LEU A 515 21.27 42.35 4.54
CA LEU A 515 21.23 40.99 4.00
C LEU A 515 21.89 39.96 4.94
N GLN A 516 23.06 40.28 5.49
CA GLN A 516 23.76 39.42 6.46
C GLN A 516 22.98 39.31 7.77
N ALA A 517 22.37 40.40 8.23
CA ALA A 517 21.51 40.39 9.41
C ALA A 517 20.31 39.46 9.20
N LYS A 518 19.65 39.52 8.04
CA LYS A 518 18.55 38.62 7.67
C LYS A 518 18.99 37.17 7.60
N LYS A 519 20.13 36.87 6.94
CA LYS A 519 20.72 35.52 6.92
C LYS A 519 20.94 34.96 8.34
N LEU A 520 21.53 35.73 9.24
CA LEU A 520 21.75 35.32 10.63
C LEU A 520 20.43 35.10 11.39
N GLN A 521 19.41 35.91 11.13
CA GLN A 521 18.06 35.70 11.67
C GLN A 521 17.44 34.38 11.18
N THR A 522 17.51 34.09 9.87
CA THR A 522 17.03 32.82 9.30
C THR A 522 17.78 31.63 9.91
N ARG A 523 19.10 31.74 10.13
CA ARG A 523 19.90 30.70 10.82
C ARG A 523 19.45 30.49 12.26
N ALA A 524 19.19 31.57 13.00
CA ALA A 524 18.65 31.47 14.36
C ALA A 524 17.31 30.71 14.37
N ILE A 525 16.39 31.03 13.46
CA ILE A 525 15.11 30.30 13.33
C ILE A 525 15.36 28.82 13.00
N GLN A 526 16.21 28.50 12.03
CA GLN A 526 16.54 27.13 11.66
C GLN A 526 17.09 26.31 12.84
N LEU A 527 17.93 26.91 13.67
CA LEU A 527 18.44 26.28 14.89
C LEU A 527 17.33 25.98 15.91
N TRP A 528 16.38 26.91 16.08
CA TRP A 528 15.21 26.69 16.91
C TRP A 528 14.28 25.59 16.38
N THR A 529 14.22 25.37 15.05
CA THR A 529 13.43 24.26 14.48
C THR A 529 13.95 22.86 14.83
N LEU A 530 15.17 22.75 15.34
CA LEU A 530 15.72 21.49 15.86
C LEU A 530 15.06 21.07 17.19
N PHE A 531 14.50 22.03 17.95
CA PHE A 531 13.94 21.79 19.28
C PHE A 531 12.84 20.72 19.30
N PRO A 532 11.80 20.76 18.43
CA PRO A 532 10.83 19.66 18.31
C PRO A 532 11.46 18.28 18.13
N SER A 533 12.49 18.19 17.28
CA SER A 533 13.13 16.92 16.96
C SER A 533 13.97 16.40 18.12
N VAL A 534 14.68 17.27 18.85
CA VAL A 534 15.38 16.89 20.09
C VAL A 534 14.38 16.41 21.15
N CYS A 535 13.21 17.04 21.24
CA CYS A 535 12.17 16.67 22.21
C CYS A 535 11.49 15.33 21.91
N ALA A 536 11.52 14.85 20.65
CA ALA A 536 10.83 13.62 20.24
C ALA A 536 11.24 12.39 21.05
N ARG A 537 12.53 12.28 21.42
CA ARG A 537 13.05 11.20 22.28
C ARG A 537 14.00 11.72 23.37
N ALA A 538 13.68 12.86 23.97
CA ALA A 538 14.49 13.48 25.03
C ALA A 538 14.70 12.54 26.25
N VAL A 539 15.95 12.34 26.70
CA VAL A 539 16.27 11.39 27.80
C VAL A 539 16.49 12.01 29.18
N ASP A 540 16.66 13.31 29.26
CA ASP A 540 17.16 14.09 30.39
C ASP A 540 16.17 15.23 30.77
N ILE A 541 14.86 14.97 30.61
CA ILE A 541 13.80 15.96 30.89
C ILE A 541 13.85 16.40 32.36
N ASP A 542 13.96 15.44 33.29
CA ASP A 542 14.06 15.67 34.73
C ASP A 542 15.22 16.60 35.15
N THR A 543 16.35 16.55 34.46
CA THR A 543 17.57 17.30 34.82
C THR A 543 17.75 18.60 34.03
N HIS A 544 17.50 18.60 32.73
CA HIS A 544 17.88 19.70 31.83
C HIS A 544 16.73 20.63 31.43
N PHE A 545 15.46 20.22 31.58
CA PHE A 545 14.32 21.08 31.22
C PHE A 545 14.30 22.40 32.01
N LYS A 546 14.71 22.37 33.30
CA LYS A 546 14.80 23.58 34.15
C LYS A 546 15.69 24.68 33.57
N LYS A 547 16.78 24.31 32.88
CA LYS A 547 17.73 25.27 32.28
C LYS A 547 17.12 26.03 31.10
N ILE A 548 16.25 25.36 30.34
CA ILE A 548 15.66 25.92 29.11
C ILE A 548 14.26 26.52 29.32
N ALA A 549 13.50 26.09 30.33
CA ALA A 549 12.08 26.46 30.49
C ALA A 549 11.79 27.97 30.44
N LYS A 550 12.59 28.79 31.15
CA LYS A 550 12.44 30.25 31.14
C LYS A 550 12.73 30.85 29.76
N VAL A 551 13.72 30.31 29.06
CA VAL A 551 14.12 30.75 27.71
C VAL A 551 13.03 30.40 26.69
N LEU A 552 12.46 29.19 26.78
CA LEU A 552 11.34 28.75 25.93
C LEU A 552 10.12 29.67 26.08
N ALA A 553 9.76 30.03 27.33
CA ALA A 553 8.66 30.95 27.58
C ALA A 553 8.91 32.34 26.98
N SER A 554 10.15 32.84 27.07
CA SER A 554 10.53 34.11 26.44
C SER A 554 10.54 34.03 24.91
N ALA A 555 11.00 32.93 24.33
CA ALA A 555 11.02 32.73 22.87
C ALA A 555 9.60 32.68 22.28
N MET A 556 8.65 32.02 22.94
CA MET A 556 7.24 32.00 22.48
C MET A 556 6.56 33.38 22.55
N ALA A 557 7.01 34.25 23.45
CA ALA A 557 6.49 35.59 23.66
C ALA A 557 7.20 36.65 22.79
N ASP A 558 8.29 36.30 22.10
CA ASP A 558 9.05 37.25 21.29
C ASP A 558 8.29 37.57 19.99
N LYS A 559 7.78 38.80 19.90
CA LYS A 559 7.03 39.29 18.75
C LYS A 559 7.86 39.39 17.47
N ARG A 560 9.19 39.41 17.59
CA ARG A 560 10.11 39.49 16.43
C ARG A 560 10.18 38.18 15.66
N TYR A 561 9.95 37.05 16.34
CA TYR A 561 10.02 35.73 15.75
C TYR A 561 8.76 34.90 16.07
N PRO A 562 7.61 35.23 15.44
CA PRO A 562 6.36 34.53 15.71
C PRO A 562 6.43 33.03 15.38
N GLU A 563 7.31 32.63 14.45
CA GLU A 563 7.50 31.23 14.07
C GLU A 563 8.05 30.35 15.19
N LEU A 564 8.82 30.93 16.13
CA LEU A 564 9.38 30.21 17.27
C LEU A 564 8.28 29.68 18.19
N ARG A 565 7.13 30.37 18.26
CA ARG A 565 5.99 29.96 19.06
C ARG A 565 5.54 28.54 18.69
N LEU A 566 5.41 28.26 17.39
CA LEU A 566 4.98 26.97 16.89
C LEU A 566 6.04 25.89 17.12
N ALA A 567 7.30 26.17 16.82
CA ALA A 567 8.40 25.23 17.03
C ALA A 567 8.54 24.85 18.52
N VAL A 568 8.45 25.82 19.42
CA VAL A 568 8.51 25.54 20.86
C VAL A 568 7.30 24.72 21.32
N CYS A 569 6.07 25.07 20.90
CA CYS A 569 4.87 24.32 21.27
C CYS A 569 4.92 22.87 20.79
N GLN A 570 5.33 22.62 19.55
CA GLN A 570 5.51 21.26 19.02
C GLN A 570 6.53 20.45 19.81
N GLY A 571 7.64 21.07 20.25
CA GLY A 571 8.60 20.42 21.14
C GLY A 571 8.01 20.10 22.51
N LEU A 572 7.29 21.04 23.13
CA LEU A 572 6.62 20.82 24.40
C LEU A 572 5.56 19.71 24.32
N GLN A 573 4.78 19.65 23.24
CA GLN A 573 3.83 18.56 22.99
C GLN A 573 4.52 17.21 22.94
N ALA A 574 5.68 17.11 22.28
CA ALA A 574 6.45 15.87 22.22
C ALA A 574 6.89 15.40 23.62
N LEU A 575 7.36 16.34 24.47
CA LEU A 575 7.72 16.04 25.86
C LEU A 575 6.51 15.59 26.69
N VAL A 576 5.39 16.30 26.60
CA VAL A 576 4.18 15.96 27.36
C VAL A 576 3.62 14.61 26.91
N LYS A 577 3.57 14.34 25.60
CA LYS A 577 3.10 13.06 25.04
C LYS A 577 3.87 11.87 25.62
N ARG A 578 5.18 12.00 25.84
CA ARG A 578 6.00 10.97 26.48
C ARG A 578 5.56 10.72 27.93
N THR A 579 5.29 11.78 28.69
CA THR A 579 4.81 11.63 30.08
C THR A 579 3.37 11.09 30.19
N ARG A 580 2.56 11.21 29.14
CA ARG A 580 1.22 10.60 29.06
C ARG A 580 1.27 9.06 28.91
N ALA A 581 2.39 8.48 28.47
CA ALA A 581 2.56 7.02 28.44
C ALA A 581 2.43 6.39 29.83
N LEU A 582 2.90 7.09 30.88
CA LEU A 582 2.73 6.68 32.27
C LEU A 582 1.24 6.61 32.67
N GLN A 583 0.42 7.56 32.24
CA GLN A 583 -1.01 7.53 32.55
C GLN A 583 -1.71 6.34 31.90
N LYS A 584 -1.30 5.98 30.67
CA LYS A 584 -1.82 4.81 29.96
C LYS A 584 -1.35 3.50 30.59
N SER A 585 -0.09 3.41 31.03
CA SER A 585 0.42 2.20 31.72
C SER A 585 -0.31 1.99 33.05
N VAL A 586 -0.50 3.06 33.82
CA VAL A 586 -1.26 3.02 35.08
C VAL A 586 -2.72 2.65 34.83
N ALA A 587 -3.40 3.26 33.84
CA ALA A 587 -4.78 2.92 33.51
C ALA A 587 -4.97 1.46 33.06
N ARG A 588 -4.03 0.93 32.27
CA ARG A 588 -4.02 -0.50 31.87
C ARG A 588 -3.81 -1.43 33.06
N ARG A 589 -2.96 -1.05 34.02
CA ARG A 589 -2.74 -1.82 35.25
C ARG A 589 -4.02 -1.88 36.08
N TYR A 590 -4.68 -0.73 36.28
CA TYR A 590 -5.99 -0.70 36.93
C TYR A 590 -7.04 -1.53 36.20
N GLN A 591 -7.09 -1.47 34.86
CA GLN A 591 -8.03 -2.29 34.07
C GLN A 591 -7.79 -3.79 34.24
N ARG A 592 -6.54 -4.26 34.17
CA ARG A 592 -6.18 -5.66 34.46
C ARG A 592 -6.56 -6.07 35.88
N GLU A 593 -6.25 -5.23 36.87
CA GLU A 593 -6.57 -5.49 38.28
C GLU A 593 -8.09 -5.46 38.57
N THR A 594 -8.90 -4.77 37.76
CA THR A 594 -10.37 -4.76 37.87
C THR A 594 -11.07 -5.86 37.06
N GLU A 595 -10.48 -6.31 35.96
CA GLU A 595 -11.01 -7.41 35.13
C GLU A 595 -10.71 -8.78 35.77
N ASP A 596 -9.66 -8.91 36.58
CA ASP A 596 -9.37 -10.12 37.39
C ASP A 596 -10.42 -10.40 38.50
N ALA A 597 -11.43 -9.53 38.68
CA ALA A 597 -12.49 -9.71 39.69
C ALA A 597 -13.82 -10.24 39.13
N GLU A 598 -14.09 -10.15 37.82
CA GLU A 598 -15.32 -10.67 37.22
C GLU A 598 -15.07 -11.18 35.79
N VAL A 599 -15.28 -12.50 35.60
CA VAL A 599 -15.33 -13.30 34.35
C VAL A 599 -14.10 -14.18 34.05
N GLU A 600 -14.14 -15.41 34.55
CA GLU A 600 -13.56 -16.59 33.87
C GLU A 600 -14.33 -16.79 32.55
N ASP A 601 -13.71 -16.45 31.42
CA ASP A 601 -13.92 -16.97 30.05
C ASP A 601 -13.72 -15.87 28.99
N ALA A 602 -12.45 -15.58 28.65
CA ALA A 602 -12.07 -14.98 27.37
C ALA A 602 -10.57 -15.23 27.09
N GLU A 603 -10.23 -16.46 26.68
CA GLU A 603 -9.01 -16.70 25.91
C GLU A 603 -9.15 -16.00 24.56
N GLU A 604 -8.45 -14.88 24.36
CA GLU A 604 -7.90 -14.38 23.08
C GLU A 604 -7.54 -12.88 23.19
N ALA A 605 -6.36 -12.57 23.76
CA ALA A 605 -5.69 -11.28 23.58
C ALA A 605 -4.17 -11.37 23.84
N GLU A 606 -3.50 -12.33 23.23
CA GLU A 606 -2.04 -12.29 23.09
C GLU A 606 -1.68 -11.80 21.68
N GLU A 607 -1.54 -10.48 21.50
CA GLU A 607 -0.86 -9.90 20.35
C GLU A 607 -0.49 -8.42 20.63
N ASP A 608 0.59 -8.18 21.40
CA ASP A 608 1.53 -7.04 21.20
C ASP A 608 2.77 -7.14 22.13
N ASP A 609 3.56 -8.21 22.01
CA ASP A 609 4.84 -8.40 22.74
C ASP A 609 6.02 -7.60 22.14
N ASN A 610 5.84 -6.30 21.92
CA ASN A 610 6.94 -5.37 21.62
C ASN A 610 6.84 -4.10 22.49
N GLU A 611 6.47 -4.25 23.76
CA GLU A 611 6.54 -3.14 24.72
C GLU A 611 8.00 -2.93 25.16
N GLU A 612 8.63 -1.85 24.68
CA GLU A 612 9.83 -1.28 25.31
C GLU A 612 9.58 -1.20 26.83
N GLN A 613 10.43 -1.81 27.67
CA GLN A 613 10.33 -1.71 29.13
C GLN A 613 10.28 -0.23 29.55
N LEU A 614 9.09 0.28 29.86
CA LEU A 614 8.88 1.66 30.26
C LEU A 614 9.35 1.84 31.71
N ASP A 615 10.40 2.64 31.92
CA ASP A 615 10.83 3.04 33.27
C ASP A 615 9.82 4.04 33.86
N GLU A 616 8.85 3.51 34.61
CA GLU A 616 7.80 4.30 35.26
C GLU A 616 8.36 5.34 36.24
N THR A 617 9.47 5.03 36.92
CA THR A 617 10.09 5.93 37.90
C THR A 617 10.70 7.15 37.24
N LYS A 618 11.33 6.96 36.07
CA LYS A 618 11.86 8.04 35.24
C LYS A 618 10.73 8.88 34.66
N LEU A 619 9.68 8.26 34.11
CA LEU A 619 8.53 8.99 33.57
C LEU A 619 7.83 9.84 34.64
N ALA A 620 7.76 9.36 35.89
CA ALA A 620 7.22 10.13 37.00
C ALA A 620 8.08 11.36 37.33
N ARG A 621 9.41 11.22 37.32
CA ARG A 621 10.35 12.35 37.49
C ARG A 621 10.26 13.37 36.35
N ASP A 622 10.19 12.90 35.11
CA ASP A 622 10.03 13.74 33.92
C ASP A 622 8.72 14.54 33.98
N ARG A 623 7.62 13.86 34.36
CA ARG A 623 6.31 14.48 34.57
C ARG A 623 6.35 15.55 35.65
N ALA A 624 6.99 15.27 36.79
CA ALA A 624 7.15 16.23 37.87
C ALA A 624 8.00 17.45 37.47
N ALA A 625 9.01 17.26 36.63
CA ALA A 625 9.84 18.36 36.12
C ALA A 625 9.06 19.30 35.18
N LEU A 626 8.19 18.76 34.32
CA LEU A 626 7.31 19.57 33.46
C LEU A 626 6.21 20.28 34.26
N ALA A 627 5.58 19.59 35.22
CA ALA A 627 4.46 20.11 36.02
C ALA A 627 4.81 21.41 36.78
N LYS A 628 6.06 21.55 37.25
CA LYS A 628 6.56 22.76 37.94
C LYS A 628 6.40 24.05 37.12
N TYR A 629 6.26 23.95 35.81
CA TYR A 629 6.15 25.11 34.91
C TYR A 629 4.74 25.32 34.37
N SER A 630 3.76 24.48 34.70
CA SER A 630 2.36 24.64 34.26
C SER A 630 1.79 26.00 34.65
N GLY A 631 2.11 26.51 35.85
CA GLY A 631 1.68 27.84 36.32
C GLY A 631 2.18 29.01 35.48
N ARG A 632 3.25 28.83 34.71
CA ARG A 632 3.78 29.85 33.79
C ARG A 632 3.30 29.65 32.36
N TYR A 633 3.23 28.40 31.89
CA TYR A 633 2.86 28.10 30.51
C TYR A 633 1.35 28.22 30.26
N LEU A 634 0.48 27.79 31.19
CA LEU A 634 -0.97 27.86 30.99
C LEU A 634 -1.48 29.30 30.76
N PRO A 635 -1.15 30.30 31.60
CA PRO A 635 -1.57 31.68 31.35
C PRO A 635 -1.03 32.25 30.04
N LEU A 636 0.20 31.87 29.69
CA LEU A 636 0.85 32.34 28.46
C LEU A 636 0.17 31.75 27.21
N LEU A 637 -0.12 30.45 27.21
CA LEU A 637 -0.81 29.78 26.10
C LEU A 637 -2.24 30.31 25.94
N LEU A 638 -2.96 30.58 27.05
CA LEU A 638 -4.27 31.24 27.00
C LEU A 638 -4.20 32.58 26.29
N SER A 639 -3.23 33.43 26.66
CA SER A 639 -3.06 34.74 26.04
C SER A 639 -2.77 34.63 24.54
N PHE A 640 -2.02 33.62 24.11
CA PHE A 640 -1.72 33.42 22.69
C PHE A 640 -2.93 32.94 21.90
N VAL A 641 -3.76 32.05 22.45
CA VAL A 641 -5.01 31.64 21.80
C VAL A 641 -5.98 32.83 21.69
N GLU A 642 -6.01 33.72 22.69
CA GLU A 642 -6.80 34.96 22.66
C GLU A 642 -6.33 35.98 21.62
N GLU A 643 -5.04 35.96 21.24
CA GLU A 643 -4.47 36.84 20.21
C GLU A 643 -4.72 36.35 18.77
N LEU A 644 -5.08 35.08 18.58
CA LEU A 644 -5.24 34.49 17.24
C LEU A 644 -6.61 34.77 16.64
N ASP A 645 -6.64 34.86 15.30
CA ASP A 645 -7.88 34.90 14.54
C ASP A 645 -8.36 33.44 14.29
N PRO A 646 -9.51 33.02 14.83
CA PRO A 646 -9.98 31.64 14.74
C PRO A 646 -10.30 31.19 13.31
N GLU A 647 -10.47 32.10 12.34
CA GLU A 647 -10.75 31.76 10.95
C GLU A 647 -9.48 31.67 10.10
N LYS A 648 -8.41 32.41 10.44
CA LYS A 648 -7.17 32.46 9.66
C LYS A 648 -6.06 31.57 10.21
N ASP A 649 -6.03 31.38 11.52
CA ASP A 649 -4.94 30.69 12.23
C ASP A 649 -5.39 29.34 12.82
N THR A 650 -6.32 28.64 12.17
CA THR A 650 -6.91 27.37 12.66
C THR A 650 -5.85 26.33 13.05
N GLU A 651 -4.86 26.08 12.19
CA GLU A 651 -3.79 25.11 12.47
C GLU A 651 -2.90 25.54 13.65
N ARG A 652 -2.63 26.84 13.78
CA ARG A 652 -1.81 27.39 14.87
C ARG A 652 -2.57 27.35 16.19
N ALA A 653 -3.86 27.65 16.16
CA ALA A 653 -4.75 27.56 17.30
C ALA A 653 -4.81 26.11 17.81
N GLN A 654 -4.92 25.13 16.92
CA GLN A 654 -4.92 23.71 17.32
C GLN A 654 -3.63 23.30 18.03
N VAL A 655 -2.46 23.67 17.51
CA VAL A 655 -1.17 23.38 18.17
C VAL A 655 -1.12 24.01 19.56
N LEU A 656 -1.60 25.24 19.73
CA LEU A 656 -1.65 25.89 21.04
C LEU A 656 -2.62 25.21 22.00
N LEU A 657 -3.83 24.85 21.52
CA LEU A 657 -4.85 24.16 22.31
C LEU A 657 -4.37 22.78 22.78
N ASP A 658 -3.76 22.00 21.90
CA ASP A 658 -3.19 20.69 22.23
C ASP A 658 -2.03 20.83 23.26
N THR A 659 -1.23 21.88 23.13
CA THR A 659 -0.15 22.17 24.10
C THR A 659 -0.73 22.57 25.45
N LEU A 660 -1.80 23.37 25.45
CA LEU A 660 -2.51 23.81 26.64
C LEU A 660 -3.18 22.64 27.36
N GLU A 661 -3.88 21.76 26.64
CA GLU A 661 -4.43 20.50 27.16
C GLU A 661 -3.30 19.61 27.74
N GLY A 662 -2.17 19.57 27.05
CA GLY A 662 -0.93 18.94 27.50
C GLY A 662 -0.52 19.38 28.90
N PHE A 663 -0.30 20.68 29.10
CA PHE A 663 0.09 21.22 30.41
C PHE A 663 -1.05 21.23 31.42
N ALA A 664 -2.31 21.28 30.98
CA ALA A 664 -3.46 21.17 31.86
C ALA A 664 -3.49 19.80 32.55
N SER A 665 -3.16 18.74 31.80
CA SER A 665 -3.02 17.39 32.35
C SER A 665 -1.90 17.24 33.39
N LEU A 666 -0.98 18.21 33.47
CA LEU A 666 0.16 18.23 34.41
C LEU A 666 -0.04 19.19 35.58
N ALA A 667 -1.03 20.07 35.53
CA ALA A 667 -1.24 21.13 36.50
C ALA A 667 -1.99 20.65 37.75
N GLU A 668 -1.90 21.43 38.82
CA GLU A 668 -2.70 21.24 40.04
C GLU A 668 -4.17 21.61 39.79
N ALA A 669 -5.10 20.87 40.42
CA ALA A 669 -6.53 21.05 40.24
C ALA A 669 -7.03 22.47 40.58
N GLU A 670 -6.44 23.11 41.59
CA GLU A 670 -6.78 24.49 41.99
C GLU A 670 -6.45 25.51 40.88
N LEU A 671 -5.29 25.35 40.23
CA LEU A 671 -4.87 26.19 39.11
C LEU A 671 -5.82 26.01 37.91
N ILE A 672 -6.21 24.77 37.60
CA ILE A 672 -7.19 24.49 36.53
C ILE A 672 -8.55 25.09 36.85
N SER A 673 -9.08 24.90 38.06
CA SER A 673 -10.37 25.49 38.45
C SER A 673 -10.36 27.01 38.34
N THR A 674 -9.30 27.67 38.85
CA THR A 674 -9.15 29.13 38.76
C THR A 674 -9.05 29.61 37.32
N THR A 675 -8.33 28.87 36.48
CA THR A 675 -8.12 29.19 35.07
C THR A 675 -9.41 29.02 34.27
N PHE A 676 -10.12 27.91 34.49
CA PHE A 676 -11.39 27.61 33.86
C PHE A 676 -12.45 28.65 34.19
N LYS A 677 -12.58 29.05 35.47
CA LYS A 677 -13.52 30.12 35.89
C LYS A 677 -13.23 31.45 35.19
N LYS A 678 -11.96 31.80 34.97
CA LYS A 678 -11.58 33.01 34.21
C LYS A 678 -11.99 32.92 32.74
N VAL A 679 -11.79 31.75 32.10
CA VAL A 679 -12.23 31.49 30.73
C VAL A 679 -13.75 31.61 30.61
N MET A 680 -14.49 31.01 31.55
CA MET A 680 -15.95 31.09 31.61
C MET A 680 -16.46 32.52 31.85
N GLN A 681 -15.80 33.28 32.71
CA GLN A 681 -16.13 34.69 32.96
C GLN A 681 -15.98 35.51 31.67
N LYS A 682 -14.83 35.39 30.99
CA LYS A 682 -14.58 36.09 29.71
C LYS A 682 -15.57 35.67 28.63
N LEU A 683 -15.93 34.38 28.58
CA LEU A 683 -16.95 33.87 27.66
C LEU A 683 -18.31 34.55 27.87
N LEU A 684 -18.76 34.62 29.13
CA LEU A 684 -20.04 35.25 29.49
C LEU A 684 -20.02 36.77 29.25
N GLU A 685 -18.93 37.45 29.58
CA GLU A 685 -18.76 38.88 29.30
C GLU A 685 -18.81 39.17 27.79
N ALA A 686 -18.08 38.39 27.00
CA ALA A 686 -18.05 38.56 25.55
C ALA A 686 -19.41 38.30 24.89
N THR A 687 -20.14 37.27 25.34
CA THR A 687 -21.44 36.91 24.75
C THR A 687 -22.56 37.85 25.17
N THR A 688 -22.57 38.31 26.43
CA THR A 688 -23.56 39.28 26.91
C THR A 688 -23.37 40.63 26.23
N GLU A 689 -22.13 41.08 26.08
CA GLU A 689 -21.80 42.32 25.37
C GLU A 689 -22.11 42.21 23.87
N ALA A 690 -21.83 41.08 23.23
CA ALA A 690 -22.20 40.86 21.83
C ALA A 690 -23.71 41.01 21.61
N LYS A 691 -24.53 40.38 22.46
CA LYS A 691 -26.00 40.47 22.39
C LYS A 691 -26.52 41.89 22.62
N ARG A 692 -25.89 42.67 23.51
CA ARG A 692 -26.23 44.10 23.73
C ARG A 692 -25.93 44.95 22.50
N VAL A 693 -24.73 44.81 21.96
CA VAL A 693 -24.28 45.56 20.78
C VAL A 693 -25.14 45.26 19.55
N GLU A 694 -25.64 44.03 19.42
CA GLU A 694 -26.56 43.63 18.35
C GLU A 694 -27.98 44.19 18.51
N ALA A 695 -28.44 44.39 19.75
CA ALA A 695 -29.75 44.98 20.03
C ALA A 695 -29.80 46.50 19.76
N GLU A 696 -28.66 47.19 19.72
CA GLU A 696 -28.57 48.67 19.61
C GLU A 696 -28.58 49.23 18.16
N GLY A 697 -28.63 48.39 17.11
CA GLY A 697 -28.79 48.82 15.71
C GLY A 697 -27.51 49.22 14.95
N ALA A 698 -27.53 49.04 13.62
CA ALA A 698 -26.34 48.89 12.78
C ALA A 698 -25.81 50.18 12.11
N GLY A 699 -24.46 50.31 12.12
CA GLY A 699 -23.70 51.21 11.24
C GLY A 699 -22.21 51.22 11.58
N SER A 700 -21.87 51.37 12.87
CA SER A 700 -20.48 51.38 13.38
C SER A 700 -20.15 50.15 14.25
N ASN A 701 -21.16 49.53 14.86
CA ASN A 701 -21.01 48.48 15.87
C ASN A 701 -20.83 47.04 15.33
N SER A 702 -20.98 46.81 14.02
CA SER A 702 -20.88 45.47 13.41
C SER A 702 -19.50 44.84 13.58
N LYS A 703 -18.41 45.59 13.36
CA LYS A 703 -17.03 45.08 13.57
C LYS A 703 -16.74 44.72 15.03
N ARG A 704 -17.33 45.48 15.97
CA ARG A 704 -17.21 45.22 17.42
C ARG A 704 -17.97 43.95 17.79
N ALA A 705 -19.18 43.76 17.29
CA ALA A 705 -19.96 42.53 17.50
C ALA A 705 -19.23 41.30 16.94
N THR A 706 -18.68 41.37 15.72
CA THR A 706 -17.89 40.27 15.14
C THR A 706 -16.67 39.91 15.99
N LYS A 707 -15.91 40.92 16.47
CA LYS A 707 -14.76 40.69 17.36
C LYS A 707 -15.18 40.02 18.67
N LEU A 708 -16.31 40.44 19.26
CA LEU A 708 -16.84 39.83 20.49
C LEU A 708 -17.27 38.37 20.26
N ARG A 709 -17.86 38.04 19.10
CA ARG A 709 -18.16 36.65 18.70
C ARG A 709 -16.89 35.82 18.51
N GLN A 710 -15.84 36.37 17.92
CA GLN A 710 -14.55 35.67 17.79
C GLN A 710 -13.94 35.38 19.18
N ILE A 711 -14.02 36.34 20.10
CA ILE A 711 -13.57 36.13 21.49
C ILE A 711 -14.39 35.03 22.16
N SER A 712 -15.73 35.03 22.03
CA SER A 712 -16.55 33.98 22.62
C SER A 712 -16.23 32.59 22.05
N HIS A 713 -15.98 32.50 20.73
CA HIS A 713 -15.57 31.26 20.07
C HIS A 713 -14.23 30.75 20.59
N ALA A 714 -13.24 31.63 20.76
CA ALA A 714 -11.93 31.29 21.31
C ALA A 714 -12.03 30.84 22.77
N GLN A 715 -12.83 31.52 23.60
CA GLN A 715 -13.04 31.12 25.01
C GLN A 715 -13.76 29.77 25.11
N MET A 716 -14.71 29.46 24.21
CA MET A 716 -15.33 28.14 24.15
C MET A 716 -14.31 27.05 23.79
N ALA A 717 -13.41 27.30 22.84
CA ALA A 717 -12.34 26.36 22.48
C ALA A 717 -11.36 26.14 23.64
N LEU A 718 -11.02 27.19 24.38
CA LEU A 718 -10.21 27.11 25.60
C LEU A 718 -10.91 26.30 26.70
N ALA A 719 -12.22 26.47 26.88
CA ALA A 719 -13.00 25.68 27.83
C ALA A 719 -12.99 24.20 27.47
N LEU A 720 -13.14 23.86 26.18
CA LEU A 720 -13.03 22.48 25.69
C LEU A 720 -11.65 21.85 25.97
N ALA A 721 -10.56 22.57 25.73
CA ALA A 721 -9.20 22.09 25.95
C ALA A 721 -8.87 21.84 27.43
N LEU A 722 -9.58 22.50 28.36
CA LEU A 722 -9.40 22.31 29.79
C LEU A 722 -10.33 21.22 30.36
N LEU A 723 -11.43 20.91 29.66
CA LEU A 723 -12.59 20.19 30.18
C LEU A 723 -12.27 18.85 30.84
N ALA A 724 -11.35 18.05 30.26
CA ALA A 724 -10.98 16.74 30.78
C ALA A 724 -10.31 16.78 32.17
N HIS A 725 -9.90 17.96 32.66
CA HIS A 725 -9.16 18.14 33.91
C HIS A 725 -9.89 19.00 34.94
N VAL A 726 -11.16 19.30 34.69
CA VAL A 726 -11.98 20.16 35.55
C VAL A 726 -12.82 19.33 36.53
N ASP A 727 -13.14 19.88 37.69
CA ASP A 727 -14.04 19.31 38.68
C ASP A 727 -15.54 19.40 38.30
N ASP A 728 -16.33 18.50 38.88
CA ASP A 728 -17.78 18.35 38.62
C ASP A 728 -18.56 19.67 38.76
N ALA A 729 -18.19 20.54 39.71
CA ALA A 729 -18.84 21.83 39.93
C ALA A 729 -18.69 22.79 38.73
N ASN A 730 -17.53 22.79 38.10
CA ASN A 730 -17.25 23.62 36.93
C ASN A 730 -17.78 22.95 35.64
N VAL A 731 -17.90 21.62 35.59
CA VAL A 731 -18.63 20.91 34.52
C VAL A 731 -20.11 21.34 34.53
N ALA A 732 -20.75 21.37 35.71
CA ALA A 732 -22.11 21.85 35.86
C ALA A 732 -22.25 23.35 35.48
N LEU A 733 -21.24 24.17 35.79
CA LEU A 733 -21.19 25.57 35.33
C LEU A 733 -21.16 25.65 33.80
N LEU A 734 -20.30 24.88 33.14
CA LEU A 734 -20.22 24.86 31.68
C LEU A 734 -21.55 24.43 31.05
N TYR A 735 -22.16 23.35 31.57
CA TYR A 735 -23.46 22.87 31.10
C TYR A 735 -24.53 23.98 31.15
N ARG A 736 -24.61 24.71 32.27
CA ARG A 736 -25.53 25.84 32.42
C ARG A 736 -25.28 26.96 31.41
N VAL A 737 -24.02 27.22 31.08
CA VAL A 737 -23.63 28.26 30.11
C VAL A 737 -23.94 27.83 28.67
N ILE A 738 -23.74 26.56 28.32
CA ILE A 738 -23.94 26.09 26.94
C ILE A 738 -25.41 25.80 26.61
N LYS A 739 -26.24 25.44 27.60
CA LYS A 739 -27.65 25.04 27.41
C LYS A 739 -28.47 26.03 26.56
N PRO A 740 -28.40 27.37 26.77
CA PRO A 740 -29.14 28.32 25.93
C PRO A 740 -28.72 28.30 24.45
N TYR A 741 -27.45 27.99 24.16
CA TYR A 741 -26.93 27.97 22.79
C TYR A 741 -27.35 26.72 22.01
N LEU A 742 -27.87 25.69 22.69
CA LEU A 742 -28.47 24.55 22.00
C LEU A 742 -29.75 24.96 21.27
N LEU A 743 -30.48 25.95 21.81
CA LEU A 743 -31.74 26.46 21.30
C LEU A 743 -31.56 27.68 20.37
N ASP A 744 -30.35 28.21 20.25
CA ASP A 744 -30.02 29.42 19.48
C ASP A 744 -29.39 29.01 18.13
N ASP A 745 -30.11 29.23 17.03
CA ASP A 745 -29.65 28.92 15.66
C ASP A 745 -28.98 30.11 14.97
N ALA A 746 -28.89 31.28 15.63
CA ALA A 746 -28.29 32.49 15.06
C ALA A 746 -26.76 32.41 14.89
N ASP A 747 -26.08 31.59 15.70
CA ASP A 747 -24.63 31.34 15.63
C ASP A 747 -24.35 29.83 15.53
N ALA A 748 -24.46 29.29 14.32
CA ALA A 748 -24.23 27.87 14.05
C ALA A 748 -22.85 27.35 14.51
N PRO A 749 -21.72 28.08 14.33
CA PRO A 749 -20.43 27.69 14.91
C PRO A 749 -20.44 27.57 16.44
N MET A 750 -21.10 28.50 17.14
CA MET A 750 -21.24 28.42 18.60
C MET A 750 -22.13 27.23 19.02
N GLN A 751 -23.23 26.99 18.31
CA GLN A 751 -24.10 25.83 18.55
C GLN A 751 -23.34 24.51 18.35
N LYS A 752 -22.56 24.39 17.26
CA LYS A 752 -21.68 23.22 16.98
C LYS A 752 -20.68 22.99 18.13
N ARG A 753 -20.01 24.05 18.61
CA ARG A 753 -19.07 23.95 19.75
C ARG A 753 -19.78 23.61 21.06
N SER A 754 -21.01 24.07 21.26
CA SER A 754 -21.82 23.74 22.44
C SER A 754 -22.21 22.26 22.48
N TYR A 755 -22.62 21.68 21.35
CA TYR A 755 -22.80 20.23 21.24
C TYR A 755 -21.47 19.48 21.39
N ALA A 756 -20.36 20.02 20.88
CA ALA A 756 -19.04 19.42 21.10
C ALA A 756 -18.64 19.42 22.58
N ALA A 757 -18.99 20.46 23.34
CA ALA A 757 -18.80 20.50 24.78
C ALA A 757 -19.63 19.43 25.48
N LEU A 758 -20.89 19.23 25.09
CA LEU A 758 -21.71 18.14 25.63
C LEU A 758 -21.11 16.76 25.37
N VAL A 759 -20.63 16.51 24.15
CA VAL A 759 -19.93 15.25 23.83
C VAL A 759 -18.71 15.07 24.73
N ALA A 760 -17.88 16.09 24.86
CA ALA A 760 -16.67 16.03 25.69
C ALA A 760 -16.98 15.89 27.19
N ILE A 761 -18.09 16.46 27.68
CA ILE A 761 -18.60 16.22 29.04
C ILE A 761 -18.97 14.74 29.19
N CYS A 762 -19.72 14.18 28.24
CA CYS A 762 -20.13 12.77 28.30
C CYS A 762 -18.92 11.81 28.23
N ASP A 763 -17.90 12.14 27.45
CA ASP A 763 -16.68 11.34 27.28
C ASP A 763 -15.76 11.41 28.50
N SER A 764 -15.57 12.60 29.08
CA SER A 764 -14.58 12.82 30.16
C SER A 764 -15.15 12.73 31.57
N HIS A 765 -16.46 12.93 31.73
CA HIS A 765 -17.15 13.03 33.02
C HIS A 765 -18.40 12.14 33.05
N PRO A 766 -18.27 10.81 33.05
CA PRO A 766 -19.41 9.88 32.99
C PRO A 766 -20.39 10.03 34.17
N LYS A 767 -19.92 10.56 35.31
CA LYS A 767 -20.76 10.91 36.47
C LYS A 767 -21.89 11.89 36.11
N PHE A 768 -21.66 12.79 35.14
CA PHE A 768 -22.66 13.77 34.71
C PHE A 768 -23.96 13.12 34.22
N LEU A 769 -23.87 12.02 33.46
CA LEU A 769 -25.04 11.28 32.99
C LEU A 769 -25.55 10.23 33.99
N SER A 770 -24.78 9.96 35.05
CA SER A 770 -25.20 9.03 36.10
C SER A 770 -26.22 9.67 37.05
N GLU A 771 -26.21 11.01 37.19
CA GLU A 771 -27.18 11.75 37.98
C GLU A 771 -28.52 11.88 37.25
N GLU A 772 -29.59 11.34 37.84
CA GLU A 772 -30.93 11.32 37.23
C GLU A 772 -31.45 12.72 36.88
N SER A 773 -31.22 13.72 37.74
CA SER A 773 -31.65 15.10 37.47
C SER A 773 -30.96 15.74 36.26
N GLN A 774 -29.66 15.48 36.08
CA GLN A 774 -28.90 16.00 34.93
C GLN A 774 -29.27 15.26 33.65
N LEU A 775 -29.48 13.94 33.74
CA LEU A 775 -29.92 13.12 32.62
C LEU A 775 -31.29 13.57 32.10
N GLN A 776 -32.26 13.79 33.00
CA GLN A 776 -33.59 14.28 32.65
C GLN A 776 -33.54 15.70 32.05
N ASP A 777 -32.74 16.60 32.63
CA ASP A 777 -32.60 17.97 32.12
C ASP A 777 -31.93 18.01 30.73
N LEU A 778 -30.90 17.20 30.52
CA LEU A 778 -30.24 17.04 29.21
C LEU A 778 -31.19 16.45 28.17
N THR A 779 -31.94 15.41 28.54
CA THR A 779 -32.93 14.79 27.64
C THR A 779 -33.94 15.82 27.15
N ARG A 780 -34.49 16.62 28.07
CA ARG A 780 -35.42 17.71 27.73
C ARG A 780 -34.79 18.74 26.80
N ALA A 781 -33.60 19.23 27.13
CA ALA A 781 -32.89 20.23 26.33
C ALA A 781 -32.57 19.75 24.91
N ILE A 782 -32.22 18.47 24.75
CA ILE A 782 -31.95 17.88 23.43
C ILE A 782 -33.25 17.70 22.62
N CYS A 783 -34.35 17.29 23.26
CA CYS A 783 -35.65 17.21 22.59
C CYS A 783 -36.13 18.59 22.10
N GLU A 784 -36.02 19.63 22.95
CA GLU A 784 -36.42 21.01 22.61
C GLU A 784 -35.59 21.61 21.46
N SER A 785 -34.33 21.21 21.32
CA SER A 785 -33.40 21.73 20.30
C SER A 785 -33.47 21.02 18.93
N LEU A 786 -34.41 20.09 18.73
CA LEU A 786 -34.58 19.36 17.46
C LEU A 786 -34.81 20.31 16.27
N LEU A 787 -35.69 21.30 16.44
CA LEU A 787 -36.11 22.21 15.37
C LEU A 787 -35.10 23.34 15.10
N THR A 788 -34.20 23.61 16.05
CA THR A 788 -33.21 24.69 15.99
C THR A 788 -31.80 24.17 15.69
N CYS A 789 -31.62 22.85 15.52
CA CYS A 789 -30.32 22.28 15.21
C CYS A 789 -29.85 22.63 13.79
N SER A 790 -28.82 23.47 13.70
CA SER A 790 -28.15 23.79 12.44
C SER A 790 -27.47 22.57 11.82
N VAL A 791 -27.32 22.57 10.49
CA VAL A 791 -26.69 21.46 9.74
C VAL A 791 -25.27 21.13 10.24
N PRO A 792 -24.37 22.10 10.52
CA PRO A 792 -23.02 21.81 11.02
C PRO A 792 -22.99 21.18 12.42
N ALA A 793 -24.05 21.36 13.21
CA ALA A 793 -24.17 20.84 14.58
C ALA A 793 -24.70 19.40 14.64
N LYS A 794 -25.38 18.91 13.59
CA LYS A 794 -26.06 17.59 13.55
C LYS A 794 -25.16 16.43 13.95
N LYS A 795 -23.92 16.38 13.43
CA LYS A 795 -22.95 15.34 13.77
C LYS A 795 -22.72 15.26 15.29
N MET A 796 -22.44 16.40 15.92
CA MET A 796 -22.16 16.44 17.35
C MET A 796 -23.43 16.16 18.17
N ARG A 797 -24.59 16.66 17.74
CA ARG A 797 -25.89 16.33 18.33
C ARG A 797 -26.17 14.82 18.34
N LEU A 798 -25.98 14.13 17.20
CA LEU A 798 -26.16 12.68 17.09
C LEU A 798 -25.22 11.91 18.03
N ARG A 799 -23.99 12.39 18.22
CA ARG A 799 -23.07 11.81 19.20
C ARG A 799 -23.57 11.98 20.64
N VAL A 800 -24.08 13.15 21.02
CA VAL A 800 -24.68 13.35 22.36
C VAL A 800 -25.86 12.40 22.56
N LEU A 801 -26.74 12.27 21.57
CA LEU A 801 -27.86 11.32 21.60
C LEU A 801 -27.37 9.88 21.79
N ALA A 802 -26.25 9.48 21.17
CA ALA A 802 -25.69 8.15 21.36
C ALA A 802 -25.18 7.92 22.80
N HIS A 803 -24.53 8.92 23.41
CA HIS A 803 -24.17 8.86 24.82
C HIS A 803 -25.39 8.79 25.74
N LEU A 804 -26.44 9.56 25.43
CA LEU A 804 -27.68 9.57 26.18
C LEU A 804 -28.38 8.20 26.16
N ILE A 805 -28.48 7.58 24.98
CA ILE A 805 -29.07 6.24 24.82
C ILE A 805 -28.28 5.18 25.58
N ARG A 806 -26.94 5.23 25.53
CA ARG A 806 -26.08 4.32 26.31
C ARG A 806 -26.22 4.52 27.82
N ALA A 807 -26.34 5.77 28.28
CA ALA A 807 -26.58 6.08 29.68
C ALA A 807 -27.96 5.57 30.16
N LEU A 808 -29.00 5.74 29.34
CA LEU A 808 -30.33 5.18 29.61
C LEU A 808 -30.30 3.64 29.69
N GLN A 809 -29.52 2.98 28.82
CA GLN A 809 -29.35 1.52 28.85
C GLN A 809 -28.72 1.04 30.17
N ALA A 810 -27.78 1.79 30.73
CA ALA A 810 -27.12 1.46 32.00
C ALA A 810 -28.02 1.65 33.22
N GLN A 811 -29.08 2.46 33.12
CA GLN A 811 -30.04 2.68 34.20
C GLN A 811 -31.18 1.64 34.17
N PRO A 812 -31.73 1.26 35.35
CA PRO A 812 -32.87 0.34 35.42
C PRO A 812 -34.07 0.90 34.64
N ALA A 813 -34.92 0.00 34.13
CA ALA A 813 -36.09 0.38 33.36
C ALA A 813 -37.07 1.17 34.25
N THR A 814 -37.03 2.49 34.12
CA THR A 814 -37.98 3.40 34.74
C THR A 814 -39.03 3.80 33.71
N ASP A 815 -40.30 3.84 34.12
CA ASP A 815 -41.44 4.26 33.29
C ASP A 815 -41.46 5.80 33.07
N GLY A 816 -40.27 6.39 32.91
CA GLY A 816 -40.00 7.83 32.93
C GLY A 816 -40.33 8.52 31.62
N LEU A 817 -40.58 9.83 31.72
CA LEU A 817 -40.90 10.73 30.59
C LEU A 817 -39.88 10.66 29.44
N ALA A 818 -38.60 10.40 29.77
CA ALA A 818 -37.50 10.35 28.83
C ALA A 818 -37.65 9.24 27.78
N GLU A 819 -38.01 8.01 28.15
CA GLU A 819 -38.15 6.91 27.17
C GLU A 819 -39.40 7.07 26.30
N LYS A 820 -40.49 7.59 26.88
CA LYS A 820 -41.77 7.81 26.19
C LYS A 820 -41.71 8.97 25.19
N GLU A 821 -40.96 10.03 25.49
CA GLU A 821 -40.81 11.19 24.59
C GLU A 821 -39.62 11.06 23.63
N LEU A 822 -38.49 10.49 24.06
CA LEU A 822 -37.26 10.47 23.24
C LEU A 822 -37.34 9.43 22.13
N VAL A 823 -37.79 8.20 22.42
CA VAL A 823 -37.71 7.08 21.48
C VAL A 823 -38.52 7.34 20.20
N PRO A 824 -39.81 7.74 20.25
CA PRO A 824 -40.59 7.96 19.03
C PRO A 824 -40.11 9.17 18.21
N ASN A 825 -39.64 10.23 18.88
CA ASN A 825 -39.15 11.44 18.22
C ASN A 825 -37.80 11.24 17.54
N LEU A 826 -36.98 10.33 18.06
CA LEU A 826 -35.63 10.09 17.58
C LEU A 826 -35.57 9.20 16.33
N VAL A 827 -36.52 8.27 16.16
CA VAL A 827 -36.56 7.37 14.98
C VAL A 827 -36.59 8.18 13.67
N GLY A 828 -37.47 9.19 13.58
CA GLY A 828 -37.57 10.03 12.39
C GLY A 828 -36.30 10.86 12.13
N GLU A 829 -35.67 11.39 13.18
CA GLU A 829 -34.42 12.15 13.11
C GLU A 829 -33.26 11.27 12.62
N ILE A 830 -33.06 10.09 13.22
CA ILE A 830 -32.02 9.13 12.83
C ILE A 830 -32.17 8.73 11.38
N MET A 831 -33.40 8.34 10.99
CA MET A 831 -33.68 7.88 9.64
C MET A 831 -33.26 8.93 8.61
N LEU A 832 -33.67 10.19 8.79
CA LEU A 832 -33.27 11.27 7.89
C LEU A 832 -31.75 11.52 7.93
N CYS A 833 -31.13 11.44 9.10
CA CYS A 833 -29.69 11.64 9.26
C CYS A 833 -28.84 10.56 8.58
N THR A 834 -29.35 9.35 8.37
CA THR A 834 -28.66 8.31 7.55
C THR A 834 -28.49 8.70 6.08
N LYS A 835 -29.17 9.77 5.63
CA LYS A 835 -29.11 10.31 4.27
C LYS A 835 -28.54 11.73 4.20
N GLU A 836 -27.87 12.19 5.26
CA GLU A 836 -27.18 13.48 5.27
C GLU A 836 -26.05 13.57 4.24
N ALA A 837 -25.75 14.80 3.82
CA ALA A 837 -24.66 15.07 2.88
C ALA A 837 -23.29 14.82 3.53
N ASN A 838 -23.16 15.12 4.82
CA ASN A 838 -21.95 14.88 5.59
C ASN A 838 -21.80 13.39 5.94
N GLY A 839 -20.76 12.73 5.43
CA GLY A 839 -20.50 11.30 5.67
C GLY A 839 -20.37 10.94 7.14
N LYS A 840 -19.64 11.74 7.94
CA LYS A 840 -19.49 11.51 9.38
C LYS A 840 -20.79 11.68 10.17
N ALA A 841 -21.69 12.55 9.69
CA ALA A 841 -23.02 12.66 10.29
C ALA A 841 -23.86 11.39 10.02
N ARG A 842 -23.73 10.78 8.82
CA ARG A 842 -24.37 9.49 8.52
C ARG A 842 -23.82 8.37 9.39
N GLU A 843 -22.50 8.30 9.56
CA GLU A 843 -21.85 7.34 10.46
C GLU A 843 -22.38 7.46 11.89
N ALA A 844 -22.42 8.69 12.43
CA ALA A 844 -22.97 8.95 13.76
C ALA A 844 -24.46 8.55 13.86
N ALA A 845 -25.25 8.74 12.79
CA ALA A 845 -26.63 8.29 12.72
C ALA A 845 -26.74 6.75 12.72
N PHE A 846 -25.86 6.03 12.02
CA PHE A 846 -25.82 4.57 12.05
C PHE A 846 -25.40 4.02 13.42
N GLU A 847 -24.42 4.65 14.09
CA GLU A 847 -24.04 4.29 15.45
C GLU A 847 -25.21 4.49 16.42
N LEU A 848 -25.92 5.61 16.30
CA LEU A 848 -27.09 5.90 17.12
C LEU A 848 -28.25 4.92 16.84
N LEU A 849 -28.48 4.56 15.58
CA LEU A 849 -29.48 3.55 15.18
C LEU A 849 -29.22 2.20 15.86
N VAL A 850 -27.96 1.75 15.90
CA VAL A 850 -27.57 0.50 16.56
C VAL A 850 -27.68 0.61 18.08
N ALA A 851 -27.26 1.74 18.67
CA ALA A 851 -27.41 1.98 20.11
C ALA A 851 -28.88 1.95 20.55
N MET A 852 -29.80 2.52 19.76
CA MET A 852 -31.24 2.43 20.04
C MET A 852 -31.77 0.99 19.96
N ALA A 853 -31.33 0.22 18.97
CA ALA A 853 -31.70 -1.19 18.84
C ALA A 853 -31.24 -2.01 20.07
N MET A 854 -30.02 -1.75 20.55
CA MET A 854 -29.49 -2.37 21.77
C MET A 854 -30.27 -1.95 23.03
N LEU A 855 -30.64 -0.68 23.17
CA LEU A 855 -31.48 -0.21 24.28
C LEU A 855 -32.82 -0.94 24.32
N LEU A 856 -33.54 -1.00 23.19
CA LEU A 856 -34.86 -1.65 23.15
C LEU A 856 -34.76 -3.17 23.36
N ARG A 857 -33.70 -3.80 22.87
CA ARG A 857 -33.40 -5.21 23.18
C ARG A 857 -33.11 -5.43 24.67
N ALA A 858 -32.45 -4.48 25.35
CA ALA A 858 -32.19 -4.58 26.78
C ALA A 858 -33.46 -4.42 27.62
N ARG A 859 -34.42 -3.59 27.16
CA ARG A 859 -35.71 -3.37 27.85
C ARG A 859 -36.68 -4.53 27.65
N ASP A 860 -36.81 -5.04 26.42
CA ASP A 860 -37.55 -6.26 26.10
C ASP A 860 -36.69 -7.19 25.24
N PRO A 861 -36.03 -8.20 25.85
CA PRO A 861 -35.20 -9.16 25.13
C PRO A 861 -35.95 -10.03 24.12
N GLN A 862 -37.28 -10.16 24.23
CA GLN A 862 -38.07 -11.02 23.35
C GLN A 862 -38.64 -10.26 22.16
N ASN A 863 -39.20 -9.06 22.36
CA ASN A 863 -39.85 -8.32 21.27
C ASN A 863 -39.26 -6.93 20.98
N GLY A 864 -38.46 -6.35 21.87
CA GLY A 864 -38.05 -4.95 21.76
C GLY A 864 -37.28 -4.61 20.47
N LEU A 865 -36.46 -5.55 19.99
CA LEU A 865 -35.76 -5.39 18.71
C LEU A 865 -36.72 -5.46 17.50
N MET A 866 -37.72 -6.35 17.56
CA MET A 866 -38.74 -6.49 16.52
C MET A 866 -39.67 -5.27 16.48
N GLU A 867 -40.06 -4.74 17.65
CA GLU A 867 -40.81 -3.49 17.76
C GLU A 867 -40.04 -2.32 17.14
N PHE A 868 -38.73 -2.25 17.36
CA PHE A 868 -37.89 -1.24 16.70
C PHE A 868 -37.87 -1.38 15.18
N ILE A 869 -37.72 -2.61 14.68
CA ILE A 869 -37.80 -2.88 13.24
C ILE A 869 -39.17 -2.48 12.69
N GLN A 870 -40.27 -2.73 13.42
CA GLN A 870 -41.62 -2.30 13.04
C GLN A 870 -41.77 -0.78 13.03
N MET A 871 -41.17 -0.06 13.98
CA MET A 871 -41.13 1.40 13.97
C MET A 871 -40.41 1.94 12.73
N VAL A 872 -39.25 1.38 12.37
CA VAL A 872 -38.51 1.76 11.16
C VAL A 872 -39.27 1.36 9.89
N LEU A 873 -39.93 0.21 9.87
CA LEU A 873 -40.80 -0.24 8.78
C LEU A 873 -41.97 0.73 8.54
N GLY A 874 -42.52 1.35 9.58
CA GLY A 874 -43.54 2.39 9.47
C GLY A 874 -43.08 3.57 8.58
N GLY A 875 -41.78 3.83 8.54
CA GLY A 875 -41.18 4.83 7.64
C GLY A 875 -41.32 4.52 6.15
N LEU A 876 -41.61 3.27 5.76
CA LEU A 876 -41.91 2.90 4.37
C LEU A 876 -43.28 3.41 3.91
N ALA A 877 -44.20 3.69 4.85
CA ALA A 877 -45.50 4.29 4.56
C ALA A 877 -45.44 5.84 4.48
N ALA A 878 -44.26 6.44 4.66
CA ALA A 878 -44.09 7.89 4.60
C ALA A 878 -44.40 8.45 3.20
N ARG A 879 -44.94 9.69 3.16
CA ARG A 879 -45.31 10.35 1.90
C ARG A 879 -44.10 10.73 1.03
N THR A 880 -42.94 10.98 1.64
CA THR A 880 -41.75 11.47 0.93
C THR A 880 -40.87 10.31 0.45
N PRO A 881 -40.41 10.32 -0.81
CA PRO A 881 -39.43 9.35 -1.30
C PRO A 881 -38.12 9.33 -0.49
N HIS A 882 -37.68 10.49 0.01
CA HIS A 882 -36.50 10.60 0.86
C HIS A 882 -36.62 9.78 2.14
N MET A 883 -37.76 9.87 2.85
CA MET A 883 -38.00 9.11 4.09
C MET A 883 -38.13 7.60 3.82
N ARG A 884 -38.86 7.21 2.76
CA ARG A 884 -38.96 5.80 2.36
C ARG A 884 -37.61 5.19 2.04
N SER A 885 -36.75 5.93 1.34
CA SER A 885 -35.39 5.49 1.04
C SER A 885 -34.51 5.39 2.30
N ALA A 886 -34.61 6.36 3.22
CA ALA A 886 -33.93 6.32 4.52
C ALA A 886 -34.35 5.11 5.37
N ALA A 887 -35.64 4.79 5.41
CA ALA A 887 -36.18 3.63 6.09
C ALA A 887 -35.54 2.32 5.58
N VAL A 888 -35.44 2.14 4.26
CA VAL A 888 -34.80 0.96 3.66
C VAL A 888 -33.31 0.87 4.01
N ILE A 889 -32.60 2.00 4.08
CA ILE A 889 -31.18 2.04 4.48
C ILE A 889 -31.01 1.67 5.96
N CYS A 890 -31.87 2.18 6.85
CA CYS A 890 -31.87 1.82 8.27
C CYS A 890 -32.16 0.33 8.47
N LEU A 891 -33.17 -0.22 7.77
CA LEU A 891 -33.45 -1.66 7.77
C LEU A 891 -32.25 -2.47 7.27
N SER A 892 -31.55 -1.99 6.24
CA SER A 892 -30.33 -2.63 5.74
C SER A 892 -29.25 -2.69 6.82
N ARG A 893 -29.04 -1.62 7.59
CA ARG A 893 -28.05 -1.59 8.67
C ARG A 893 -28.43 -2.53 9.82
N LEU A 894 -29.70 -2.51 10.26
CA LEU A 894 -30.20 -3.36 11.34
C LEU A 894 -30.14 -4.86 10.98
N VAL A 895 -30.56 -5.22 9.77
CA VAL A 895 -30.50 -6.61 9.29
C VAL A 895 -29.04 -7.07 9.10
N PHE A 896 -28.14 -6.17 8.68
CA PHE A 896 -26.73 -6.51 8.54
C PHE A 896 -26.08 -6.81 9.90
N GLU A 897 -26.41 -6.03 10.93
CA GLU A 897 -25.86 -6.18 12.28
C GLU A 897 -26.48 -7.38 13.02
N PHE A 898 -27.80 -7.46 13.10
CA PHE A 898 -28.49 -8.44 13.95
C PHE A 898 -29.07 -9.64 13.19
N GLY A 899 -29.17 -9.59 11.86
CA GLY A 899 -29.90 -10.61 11.08
C GLY A 899 -29.24 -12.00 11.03
N ARG A 900 -28.00 -12.15 11.51
CA ARG A 900 -27.34 -13.45 11.67
C ARG A 900 -27.39 -13.99 13.11
N GLU A 901 -27.48 -13.10 14.09
CA GLU A 901 -27.38 -13.43 15.50
C GLU A 901 -28.76 -13.65 16.14
N ASP A 902 -29.78 -12.91 15.68
CA ASP A 902 -31.13 -12.96 16.24
C ASP A 902 -32.08 -13.83 15.39
N PRO A 903 -32.62 -14.94 15.94
CA PRO A 903 -33.52 -15.84 15.22
C PRO A 903 -34.85 -15.18 14.84
N SER A 904 -35.34 -14.19 15.60
CA SER A 904 -36.60 -13.50 15.31
C SER A 904 -36.50 -12.68 14.02
N ILE A 905 -35.35 -12.01 13.81
CA ILE A 905 -35.08 -11.24 12.59
C ILE A 905 -34.86 -12.16 11.40
N ALA A 906 -34.12 -13.26 11.60
CA ALA A 906 -33.91 -14.26 10.55
C ALA A 906 -35.24 -14.84 10.06
N GLN A 907 -36.19 -15.09 10.97
CA GLN A 907 -37.53 -15.57 10.64
C GLN A 907 -38.41 -14.50 9.98
N ALA A 908 -38.27 -13.23 10.36
CA ALA A 908 -39.00 -12.12 9.75
C ALA A 908 -38.43 -11.70 8.39
N MET A 909 -37.18 -12.06 8.07
CA MET A 909 -36.48 -11.62 6.86
C MET A 909 -37.21 -11.90 5.54
N PRO A 910 -37.87 -13.06 5.32
CA PRO A 910 -38.68 -13.28 4.12
C PRO A 910 -39.83 -12.27 3.97
N LEU A 911 -40.49 -11.90 5.08
CA LEU A 911 -41.58 -10.92 5.08
C LEU A 911 -41.04 -9.49 4.86
N LEU A 912 -39.89 -9.16 5.46
CA LEU A 912 -39.20 -7.88 5.25
C LEU A 912 -38.78 -7.74 3.77
N LEU A 913 -38.18 -8.78 3.20
CA LEU A 913 -37.78 -8.79 1.80
C LEU A 913 -38.98 -8.62 0.88
N LYS A 914 -40.08 -9.35 1.10
CA LYS A 914 -41.32 -9.19 0.34
C LYS A 914 -41.83 -7.75 0.40
N THR A 915 -41.86 -7.16 1.60
CA THR A 915 -42.33 -5.78 1.81
C THR A 915 -41.45 -4.76 1.09
N VAL A 916 -40.13 -4.90 1.16
CA VAL A 916 -39.19 -3.99 0.49
C VAL A 916 -39.21 -4.17 -1.04
N LEU A 917 -39.42 -5.39 -1.54
CA LEU A 917 -39.52 -5.66 -2.99
C LEU A 917 -40.75 -4.99 -3.62
N MET A 918 -41.84 -4.76 -2.89
CA MET A 918 -42.99 -4.00 -3.40
C MET A 918 -42.61 -2.56 -3.81
N LEU A 919 -41.55 -2.00 -3.22
CA LEU A 919 -41.05 -0.66 -3.54
C LEU A 919 -40.28 -0.60 -4.87
N LEU A 920 -39.99 -1.75 -5.51
CA LEU A 920 -39.39 -1.79 -6.85
C LEU A 920 -40.29 -1.16 -7.92
N HIS A 921 -41.60 -1.06 -7.68
CA HIS A 921 -42.54 -0.43 -8.62
C HIS A 921 -42.67 1.09 -8.42
N GLU A 922 -41.96 1.69 -7.45
CA GLU A 922 -42.00 3.14 -7.24
C GLU A 922 -41.19 3.91 -8.30
N LYS A 923 -41.65 5.11 -8.67
CA LYS A 923 -40.97 5.97 -9.65
C LYS A 923 -39.71 6.67 -9.11
N ALA A 924 -39.46 6.60 -7.81
CA ALA A 924 -38.40 7.36 -7.14
C ALA A 924 -37.05 6.62 -7.20
N ARG A 925 -36.09 7.20 -7.95
CA ARG A 925 -34.75 6.63 -8.18
C ARG A 925 -33.95 6.34 -6.91
N GLU A 926 -34.10 7.18 -5.88
CA GLU A 926 -33.39 6.99 -4.62
C GLU A 926 -33.93 5.82 -3.78
N VAL A 927 -35.24 5.55 -3.87
CA VAL A 927 -35.88 4.42 -3.19
C VAL A 927 -35.40 3.13 -3.83
N ILE A 928 -35.44 3.06 -5.17
CA ILE A 928 -34.95 1.90 -5.93
C ILE A 928 -33.47 1.62 -5.64
N LYS A 929 -32.61 2.66 -5.56
CA LYS A 929 -31.20 2.48 -5.17
C LYS A 929 -31.06 1.83 -3.79
N SER A 930 -31.91 2.22 -2.84
CA SER A 930 -31.90 1.67 -1.47
C SER A 930 -32.42 0.23 -1.43
N VAL A 931 -33.48 -0.05 -2.20
CA VAL A 931 -34.05 -1.39 -2.36
C VAL A 931 -33.04 -2.36 -2.96
N ILE A 932 -32.31 -1.97 -4.01
CA ILE A 932 -31.22 -2.75 -4.61
C ILE A 932 -30.13 -3.07 -3.57
N GLY A 933 -29.80 -2.10 -2.69
CA GLY A 933 -28.89 -2.32 -1.57
C GLY A 933 -29.39 -3.36 -0.58
N PHE A 934 -30.66 -3.27 -0.16
CA PHE A 934 -31.30 -4.24 0.71
C PHE A 934 -31.40 -5.64 0.07
N MET A 935 -31.66 -5.73 -1.23
CA MET A 935 -31.68 -7.00 -1.97
C MET A 935 -30.32 -7.70 -1.96
N LYS A 936 -29.22 -6.94 -2.12
CA LYS A 936 -27.85 -7.48 -2.01
C LYS A 936 -27.60 -8.08 -0.62
N LEU A 937 -28.13 -7.45 0.43
CA LEU A 937 -28.08 -7.97 1.79
C LEU A 937 -28.94 -9.22 1.96
N GLY A 938 -30.19 -9.21 1.47
CA GLY A 938 -31.07 -10.38 1.49
C GLY A 938 -30.45 -11.61 0.81
N ILE A 939 -29.75 -11.43 -0.31
CA ILE A 939 -29.03 -12.51 -0.99
C ILE A 939 -27.87 -13.06 -0.13
N ALA A 940 -27.24 -12.22 0.69
CA ALA A 940 -26.12 -12.62 1.54
C ALA A 940 -26.55 -13.28 2.85
N VAL A 941 -27.72 -12.91 3.40
CA VAL A 941 -28.19 -13.39 4.72
C VAL A 941 -29.13 -14.59 4.60
N LEU A 942 -30.05 -14.61 3.63
CA LEU A 942 -31.04 -15.70 3.52
C LEU A 942 -30.43 -17.03 3.03
N PRO A 943 -30.90 -18.19 3.53
CA PRO A 943 -30.54 -19.49 2.96
C PRO A 943 -31.10 -19.66 1.53
N LYS A 944 -30.54 -20.61 0.79
CA LYS A 944 -30.87 -20.83 -0.63
C LYS A 944 -32.37 -21.12 -0.84
N ASP A 945 -32.95 -21.97 0.01
CA ASP A 945 -34.32 -22.47 -0.13
C ASP A 945 -35.38 -21.39 0.08
N GLN A 946 -35.15 -20.47 1.03
CA GLN A 946 -36.08 -19.36 1.30
C GLN A 946 -35.99 -18.26 0.22
N LEU A 947 -34.80 -18.06 -0.34
CA LEU A 947 -34.56 -17.03 -1.36
C LEU A 947 -35.11 -17.45 -2.75
N GLU A 948 -35.22 -18.75 -3.03
CA GLU A 948 -35.75 -19.28 -4.30
C GLU A 948 -37.17 -18.81 -4.59
N GLN A 949 -38.01 -18.70 -3.55
CA GLN A 949 -39.41 -18.25 -3.66
C GLN A 949 -39.55 -16.79 -4.13
N PHE A 950 -38.55 -15.94 -3.84
CA PHE A 950 -38.52 -14.52 -4.22
C PHE A 950 -37.74 -14.27 -5.51
N LEU A 951 -37.09 -15.29 -6.07
CA LEU A 951 -36.23 -15.16 -7.24
C LEU A 951 -36.97 -14.60 -8.47
N PRO A 952 -38.23 -15.01 -8.78
CA PRO A 952 -38.98 -14.42 -9.88
C PRO A 952 -39.28 -12.93 -9.67
N ASP A 953 -39.68 -12.53 -8.46
CA ASP A 953 -40.00 -11.15 -8.12
C ASP A 953 -38.77 -10.25 -8.17
N ILE A 954 -37.63 -10.75 -7.68
CA ILE A 954 -36.33 -10.08 -7.74
C ILE A 954 -35.90 -9.87 -9.20
N ILE A 955 -35.99 -10.90 -10.04
CA ILE A 955 -35.56 -10.84 -11.44
C ILE A 955 -36.48 -9.92 -12.23
N ASN A 956 -37.79 -10.13 -12.18
CA ASN A 956 -38.75 -9.31 -12.91
C ASN A 956 -38.69 -7.84 -12.49
N GLY A 957 -38.60 -7.58 -11.18
CA GLY A 957 -38.48 -6.22 -10.65
C GLY A 957 -37.19 -5.52 -11.06
N LEU A 958 -36.06 -6.24 -11.17
CA LEU A 958 -34.79 -5.66 -11.65
C LEU A 958 -34.76 -5.38 -13.16
N LEU A 959 -35.43 -6.22 -13.96
CA LEU A 959 -35.46 -6.11 -15.43
C LEU A 959 -36.30 -4.93 -15.91
N VAL A 960 -37.40 -4.60 -15.22
CA VAL A 960 -38.24 -3.42 -15.51
C VAL A 960 -37.40 -2.13 -15.59
N TRP A 961 -36.42 -1.97 -14.70
CA TRP A 961 -35.55 -0.78 -14.65
C TRP A 961 -34.42 -0.75 -15.69
N ILE A 962 -34.14 -1.88 -16.35
CA ILE A 962 -33.17 -1.96 -17.45
C ILE A 962 -33.73 -1.28 -18.71
N GLY A 963 -35.04 -1.41 -18.95
CA GLY A 963 -35.73 -0.82 -20.10
C GLY A 963 -35.96 0.70 -20.00
N GLU A 964 -36.25 1.21 -18.80
CA GLU A 964 -36.66 2.61 -18.60
C GLU A 964 -35.51 3.59 -18.27
N SER A 965 -34.33 3.12 -17.82
CA SER A 965 -33.27 3.99 -17.29
C SER A 965 -31.92 3.88 -18.01
N LYS A 966 -31.39 5.02 -18.48
CA LYS A 966 -30.07 5.14 -19.12
C LYS A 966 -28.96 4.64 -18.18
N ASN A 967 -28.18 3.64 -18.62
CA ASN A 967 -26.88 3.07 -18.18
C ASN A 967 -26.57 2.86 -16.67
N ARG A 968 -27.06 3.69 -15.74
CA ARG A 968 -26.67 3.69 -14.31
C ARG A 968 -27.19 2.51 -13.48
N PHE A 969 -28.40 2.03 -13.74
CA PHE A 969 -28.97 0.88 -13.01
C PHE A 969 -28.57 -0.47 -13.62
N ARG A 970 -28.16 -0.48 -14.90
CA ARG A 970 -27.76 -1.68 -15.64
C ARG A 970 -26.55 -2.39 -14.99
N ALA A 971 -25.57 -1.62 -14.51
CA ALA A 971 -24.42 -2.16 -13.79
C ALA A 971 -24.81 -2.78 -12.43
N LYS A 972 -25.68 -2.11 -11.65
CA LYS A 972 -26.14 -2.60 -10.34
C LYS A 972 -26.97 -3.87 -10.47
N THR A 973 -27.88 -3.91 -11.44
CA THR A 973 -28.65 -5.10 -11.79
C THR A 973 -27.74 -6.25 -12.22
N ARG A 974 -26.71 -5.97 -13.03
CA ARG A 974 -25.70 -6.97 -13.43
C ARG A 974 -24.99 -7.56 -12.21
N ILE A 975 -24.56 -6.75 -11.25
CA ILE A 975 -23.90 -7.22 -10.00
C ILE A 975 -24.82 -8.15 -9.22
N ILE A 976 -26.10 -7.81 -9.06
CA ILE A 976 -27.07 -8.66 -8.36
C ILE A 976 -27.28 -9.98 -9.12
N LEU A 977 -27.47 -9.93 -10.44
CA LEU A 977 -27.61 -11.13 -11.27
C LEU A 977 -26.37 -12.02 -11.22
N ILE A 978 -25.16 -11.45 -11.15
CA ILE A 978 -23.92 -12.23 -10.93
C ILE A 978 -23.96 -12.95 -9.59
N LYS A 979 -24.41 -12.29 -8.51
CA LYS A 979 -24.53 -12.91 -7.19
C LYS A 979 -25.57 -14.03 -7.16
N LEU A 980 -26.71 -13.83 -7.80
CA LEU A 980 -27.74 -14.86 -7.96
C LEU A 980 -27.21 -16.06 -8.76
N CYS A 981 -26.53 -15.81 -9.88
CA CYS A 981 -25.88 -16.85 -10.70
C CYS A 981 -24.79 -17.61 -9.93
N ARG A 982 -24.09 -16.97 -8.98
CA ARG A 982 -23.13 -17.65 -8.10
C ARG A 982 -23.82 -18.57 -7.09
N LYS A 983 -24.99 -18.20 -6.58
CA LYS A 983 -25.70 -18.93 -5.51
C LYS A 983 -26.63 -20.05 -6.02
N PHE A 984 -27.32 -19.83 -7.15
CA PHE A 984 -28.29 -20.79 -7.72
C PHE A 984 -27.78 -21.48 -8.99
N GLY A 985 -26.65 -21.03 -9.53
CA GLY A 985 -26.15 -21.50 -10.82
C GLY A 985 -26.76 -20.73 -11.98
N TYR A 986 -26.08 -20.78 -13.12
CA TYR A 986 -26.41 -20.00 -14.29
C TYR A 986 -27.71 -20.46 -14.98
N GLU A 987 -27.90 -21.77 -15.11
CA GLU A 987 -29.02 -22.36 -15.84
C GLU A 987 -30.36 -22.06 -15.15
N HIS A 988 -30.40 -22.09 -13.82
CA HIS A 988 -31.61 -21.83 -13.03
C HIS A 988 -32.03 -20.34 -13.09
N VAL A 989 -31.07 -19.41 -13.02
CA VAL A 989 -31.37 -17.97 -13.16
C VAL A 989 -31.76 -17.62 -14.59
N ALA A 990 -31.14 -18.25 -15.60
CA ALA A 990 -31.46 -18.01 -17.01
C ALA A 990 -32.88 -18.46 -17.39
N ALA A 991 -33.42 -19.50 -16.74
CA ALA A 991 -34.78 -19.97 -16.96
C ALA A 991 -35.86 -18.96 -16.53
N LEU A 992 -35.56 -18.13 -15.54
CA LEU A 992 -36.47 -17.13 -14.98
C LEU A 992 -36.39 -15.75 -15.67
N VAL A 993 -35.46 -15.58 -16.63
CA VAL A 993 -35.26 -14.33 -17.36
C VAL A 993 -36.03 -14.37 -18.70
N PRO A 994 -36.88 -13.37 -19.00
CA PRO A 994 -37.55 -13.21 -20.29
C PRO A 994 -36.59 -13.23 -21.49
N GLU A 995 -37.08 -13.66 -22.66
CA GLU A 995 -36.22 -13.89 -23.83
C GLU A 995 -35.50 -12.63 -24.32
N GLU A 996 -36.10 -11.46 -24.13
CA GLU A 996 -35.56 -10.15 -24.52
C GLU A 996 -34.24 -9.82 -23.80
N ASP A 997 -34.07 -10.25 -22.54
CA ASP A 997 -32.92 -9.92 -21.70
C ASP A 997 -31.89 -11.06 -21.58
N ARG A 998 -32.11 -12.21 -22.23
CA ARG A 998 -31.17 -13.35 -22.22
C ARG A 998 -29.77 -13.01 -22.78
N ALA A 999 -29.65 -11.93 -23.55
CA ALA A 999 -28.35 -11.41 -24.00
C ALA A 999 -27.47 -10.92 -22.84
N LEU A 1000 -28.05 -10.33 -21.79
CA LEU A 1000 -27.33 -9.85 -20.60
C LEU A 1000 -26.75 -11.01 -19.80
N ILE A 1001 -27.52 -12.09 -19.65
CA ILE A 1001 -27.11 -13.31 -18.95
C ILE A 1001 -25.97 -14.01 -19.73
N ARG A 1002 -26.06 -14.11 -21.06
CA ARG A 1002 -24.97 -14.62 -21.92
C ARG A 1002 -23.67 -13.82 -21.77
N HIS A 1003 -23.76 -12.49 -21.68
CA HIS A 1003 -22.61 -11.64 -21.43
C HIS A 1003 -21.99 -11.93 -20.05
N ILE A 1004 -22.81 -12.04 -19.00
CA ILE A 1004 -22.37 -12.37 -17.63
C ILE A 1004 -21.62 -13.72 -17.60
N LYS A 1005 -22.09 -14.75 -18.32
CA LYS A 1005 -21.40 -16.05 -18.44
C LYS A 1005 -19.99 -15.88 -19.02
N LYS A 1006 -19.90 -15.17 -20.14
CA LYS A 1006 -18.65 -14.97 -20.89
C LYS A 1006 -17.63 -14.14 -20.09
N THR A 1007 -18.07 -13.15 -19.32
CA THR A 1007 -17.20 -12.36 -18.45
C THR A 1007 -16.70 -13.17 -17.27
N LYS A 1008 -17.57 -13.98 -16.64
CA LYS A 1008 -17.18 -14.88 -15.53
C LYS A 1008 -16.16 -15.95 -15.98
N GLU A 1009 -16.37 -16.55 -17.15
CA GLU A 1009 -15.42 -17.52 -17.73
C GLU A 1009 -14.02 -16.91 -18.00
N ARG A 1010 -13.96 -15.60 -18.30
CA ARG A 1010 -12.70 -14.86 -18.48
C ARG A 1010 -12.04 -14.50 -17.15
N GLU A 1011 -12.83 -14.14 -16.14
CA GLU A 1011 -12.34 -13.89 -14.78
C GLU A 1011 -11.84 -15.16 -14.11
N ASP A 1012 -12.57 -16.28 -14.22
CA ASP A 1012 -12.16 -17.57 -13.65
C ASP A 1012 -10.88 -18.11 -14.33
N LYS A 1013 -10.70 -17.85 -15.64
CA LYS A 1013 -9.42 -18.10 -16.34
C LYS A 1013 -8.28 -17.22 -15.81
N LYS A 1014 -8.48 -15.91 -15.62
CA LYS A 1014 -7.47 -15.01 -15.02
C LYS A 1014 -7.18 -15.30 -13.55
N LYS A 1015 -8.19 -15.75 -12.79
CA LYS A 1015 -8.06 -16.09 -11.37
C LYS A 1015 -7.33 -17.43 -11.19
N SER A 1016 -7.44 -18.34 -12.15
CA SER A 1016 -6.62 -19.56 -12.21
C SER A 1016 -5.14 -19.30 -12.49
N GLU A 1017 -4.78 -18.14 -13.07
CA GLU A 1017 -3.39 -17.72 -13.32
C GLU A 1017 -2.75 -16.94 -12.15
N LEU A 1018 -3.54 -16.44 -11.20
CA LEU A 1018 -3.08 -15.55 -10.12
C LEU A 1018 -3.39 -16.07 -8.69
N ALA A 1019 -3.79 -17.33 -8.55
CA ALA A 1019 -4.21 -17.90 -7.26
C ALA A 1019 -3.06 -18.20 -6.27
N ALA A 1020 -1.79 -17.99 -6.63
CA ALA A 1020 -0.65 -18.28 -5.76
C ALA A 1020 -0.23 -17.13 -4.81
N GLU A 1021 -0.69 -15.89 -5.02
CA GLU A 1021 -0.23 -14.71 -4.24
C GLU A 1021 -1.33 -13.98 -3.45
N ALA A 1022 -2.59 -14.39 -3.55
CA ALA A 1022 -3.73 -13.59 -3.07
C ALA A 1022 -4.39 -14.09 -1.76
N ALA A 1023 -3.85 -15.13 -1.12
CA ALA A 1023 -4.44 -15.72 0.08
C ALA A 1023 -3.96 -15.07 1.39
N GLU A 1024 -2.75 -14.50 1.45
CA GLU A 1024 -2.21 -13.89 2.68
C GLU A 1024 -2.70 -12.46 2.99
N ARG A 1025 -3.25 -11.74 2.01
CA ARG A 1025 -3.60 -10.31 2.19
C ARG A 1025 -5.02 -10.02 2.70
N ARG A 1026 -5.84 -11.04 2.99
CA ARG A 1026 -7.26 -10.85 3.36
C ARG A 1026 -7.59 -11.01 4.85
N ALA A 1027 -6.60 -11.23 5.71
CA ALA A 1027 -6.86 -11.46 7.14
C ALA A 1027 -6.66 -10.24 8.06
N ALA A 1028 -6.19 -9.07 7.57
CA ALA A 1028 -5.90 -7.92 8.43
C ALA A 1028 -6.70 -6.67 8.03
N LYS A 1029 -7.99 -6.62 8.39
CA LYS A 1029 -8.74 -5.38 8.64
C LYS A 1029 -10.11 -5.70 9.26
N LYS A 1030 -10.24 -5.58 10.59
CA LYS A 1030 -11.54 -5.63 11.28
C LYS A 1030 -11.97 -4.21 11.68
N ASN A 1031 -13.17 -3.86 11.24
CA ASN A 1031 -14.12 -2.82 11.65
C ASN A 1031 -13.73 -1.33 11.72
N ARG A 1032 -14.33 -0.55 10.80
CA ARG A 1032 -15.44 0.41 11.06
C ARG A 1032 -16.18 0.84 9.78
N ASP A 1033 -15.62 0.56 8.59
CA ASP A 1033 -16.22 0.97 7.29
C ASP A 1033 -16.91 -0.18 6.51
N ALA A 1034 -17.06 -1.37 7.08
CA ALA A 1034 -17.50 -2.57 6.34
C ALA A 1034 -18.90 -2.44 5.71
N PHE A 1035 -19.81 -1.69 6.36
CA PHE A 1035 -21.17 -1.48 5.84
C PHE A 1035 -21.20 -0.44 4.71
N GLU A 1036 -20.52 0.71 4.87
CA GLU A 1036 -20.41 1.69 3.79
C GLU A 1036 -19.65 1.10 2.60
N GLU A 1037 -18.55 0.37 2.81
CA GLU A 1037 -17.83 -0.35 1.74
C GLU A 1037 -18.74 -1.38 1.06
N PHE A 1038 -19.50 -2.17 1.83
CA PHE A 1038 -20.49 -3.11 1.28
C PHE A 1038 -21.56 -2.40 0.44
N MET A 1039 -21.97 -1.19 0.80
CA MET A 1039 -22.96 -0.39 0.06
C MET A 1039 -22.34 0.43 -1.10
N ALA A 1040 -21.07 0.83 -0.98
CA ALA A 1040 -20.32 1.72 -1.89
C ALA A 1040 -19.58 0.99 -3.02
N ASP A 1041 -19.34 -0.32 -2.89
CA ASP A 1041 -18.81 -1.25 -3.93
C ASP A 1041 -19.75 -1.40 -5.16
N SER A 1042 -20.59 -0.38 -5.40
CA SER A 1042 -21.63 -0.29 -6.41
C SER A 1042 -21.73 1.10 -7.07
N ASP A 1043 -20.91 2.09 -6.69
CA ASP A 1043 -21.03 3.48 -7.20
C ASP A 1043 -19.92 3.94 -8.17
N ASP A 1044 -18.88 3.14 -8.46
CA ASP A 1044 -17.76 3.57 -9.32
C ASP A 1044 -17.57 2.70 -10.58
N GLU A 1045 -18.39 2.91 -11.63
CA GLU A 1045 -18.03 2.51 -13.01
C GLU A 1045 -18.65 3.47 -14.06
N GLY A 1046 -17.79 4.15 -14.82
CA GLY A 1046 -18.14 4.89 -16.04
C GLY A 1046 -17.73 4.11 -17.31
N ASP A 1047 -18.60 4.16 -18.33
CA ASP A 1047 -18.53 3.44 -19.63
C ASP A 1047 -17.19 3.58 -20.39
N ASP A 1048 -16.48 2.46 -20.62
CA ASP A 1048 -16.25 1.83 -21.93
C ASP A 1048 -15.25 0.67 -21.77
N ASP A 1049 -15.68 -0.53 -22.18
CA ASP A 1049 -15.00 -1.81 -21.97
C ASP A 1049 -13.64 -1.92 -22.72
N GLU A 1050 -12.72 -2.69 -22.11
CA GLU A 1050 -11.35 -3.07 -22.51
C GLU A 1050 -10.16 -2.16 -22.12
N ALA A 1051 -10.25 -0.83 -22.16
CA ALA A 1051 -9.10 0.03 -21.80
C ALA A 1051 -8.97 0.29 -20.27
N ALA A 1052 -10.07 0.17 -19.53
CA ALA A 1052 -10.13 0.51 -18.10
C ALA A 1052 -9.47 -0.56 -17.19
N ALA A 1053 -9.50 -1.85 -17.54
CA ALA A 1053 -8.89 -2.89 -16.70
C ALA A 1053 -7.36 -2.69 -16.52
N MET A 1054 -6.69 -2.14 -17.53
CA MET A 1054 -5.26 -1.83 -17.49
C MET A 1054 -4.98 -0.50 -16.76
N GLN A 1055 -5.91 0.47 -16.82
CA GLN A 1055 -5.81 1.72 -16.05
C GLN A 1055 -6.20 1.56 -14.57
N VAL A 1056 -7.08 0.63 -14.22
CA VAL A 1056 -7.49 0.32 -12.84
C VAL A 1056 -6.36 -0.39 -12.09
N LEU A 1057 -5.63 -1.31 -12.75
CA LEU A 1057 -4.41 -1.90 -12.20
C LEU A 1057 -3.28 -0.87 -12.03
N LYS A 1058 -3.20 0.15 -12.90
CA LYS A 1058 -2.22 1.24 -12.79
C LYS A 1058 -2.62 2.26 -11.70
N ARG A 1059 -3.90 2.66 -11.64
CA ARG A 1059 -4.45 3.58 -10.63
C ARG A 1059 -4.49 2.97 -9.22
N LYS A 1060 -4.79 1.67 -9.05
CA LYS A 1060 -4.65 1.00 -7.73
C LYS A 1060 -3.19 0.88 -7.28
N LYS A 1061 -2.24 0.78 -8.21
CA LYS A 1061 -0.81 0.82 -7.91
C LYS A 1061 -0.34 2.23 -7.52
N ASP A 1062 -1.00 3.27 -8.04
CA ASP A 1062 -0.73 4.68 -7.75
C ASP A 1062 -1.46 5.20 -6.48
N LEU A 1063 -2.61 4.64 -6.12
CA LEU A 1063 -3.36 5.00 -4.89
C LEU A 1063 -2.71 4.46 -3.60
N HIS A 1064 -1.97 3.35 -3.67
CA HIS A 1064 -1.13 2.89 -2.55
C HIS A 1064 0.33 3.34 -2.64
N LYS A 1065 0.66 4.21 -3.60
CA LYS A 1065 1.96 4.86 -3.68
C LYS A 1065 1.79 6.36 -3.84
N LYS A 1066 1.24 7.01 -2.81
CA LYS A 1066 1.39 8.46 -2.66
C LYS A 1066 1.97 8.78 -1.30
N HIS A 1067 3.19 9.30 -1.34
CA HIS A 1067 3.51 10.62 -0.79
C HIS A 1067 4.64 11.24 -1.61
N LYS A 1068 4.29 12.16 -2.52
CA LYS A 1068 4.99 13.43 -2.77
C LYS A 1068 4.34 14.19 -3.93
N GLY A 1069 3.89 15.42 -3.64
CA GLY A 1069 3.77 16.51 -4.61
C GLY A 1069 2.46 16.59 -5.40
N GLY A 1070 1.49 17.34 -4.89
CA GLY A 1070 0.35 17.84 -5.66
C GLY A 1070 -0.60 18.63 -4.76
N LYS A 1071 -0.97 19.86 -5.17
CA LYS A 1071 -1.93 20.71 -4.46
C LYS A 1071 -3.28 19.98 -4.36
N VAL A 1072 -3.86 19.91 -3.17
CA VAL A 1072 -5.13 19.25 -2.87
C VAL A 1072 -6.09 20.33 -2.34
N ILE A 1073 -7.32 20.37 -2.87
CA ILE A 1073 -8.44 21.02 -2.19
C ILE A 1073 -8.76 20.12 -1.01
N ARG A 1074 -8.45 20.57 0.20
CA ARG A 1074 -8.81 19.83 1.41
C ARG A 1074 -10.27 20.16 1.69
N GLU A 1075 -11.15 19.20 1.46
CA GLU A 1075 -12.47 19.23 2.07
C GLU A 1075 -12.24 19.04 3.57
N ASP A 1076 -12.43 20.08 4.38
CA ASP A 1076 -12.54 19.87 5.82
C ASP A 1076 -13.77 19.00 6.04
N GLU A 1077 -13.54 17.75 6.45
CA GLU A 1077 -14.52 16.65 6.53
C GLU A 1077 -15.76 16.97 7.40
N ASP A 1078 -15.79 18.13 8.06
CA ASP A 1078 -16.81 18.55 9.00
C ASP A 1078 -17.70 19.72 8.49
N ASP A 1079 -17.40 20.35 7.34
CA ASP A 1079 -18.18 21.48 6.81
C ASP A 1079 -18.65 21.23 5.35
N ILE A 1080 -19.97 21.42 5.11
CA ILE A 1080 -20.56 21.32 3.78
C ILE A 1080 -20.22 22.60 3.01
N MET A 1081 -19.64 22.46 1.81
CA MET A 1081 -19.28 23.59 0.95
C MET A 1081 -20.53 24.39 0.57
N ASP A 1082 -20.64 25.61 1.07
CA ASP A 1082 -21.71 26.55 0.69
C ASP A 1082 -21.36 27.21 -0.64
N PHE A 1083 -22.03 26.78 -1.71
CA PHE A 1083 -21.81 27.30 -3.07
C PHE A 1083 -22.48 28.66 -3.32
N LEU A 1084 -23.11 29.27 -2.31
CA LEU A 1084 -23.69 30.61 -2.39
C LEU A 1084 -22.78 31.71 -1.84
N ASP A 1085 -21.62 31.38 -1.23
CA ASP A 1085 -20.58 32.36 -0.87
C ASP A 1085 -19.65 32.60 -2.08
N ASP A 1086 -19.57 33.86 -2.54
CA ASP A 1086 -18.83 34.30 -3.74
C ASP A 1086 -17.31 33.96 -3.69
N ASN A 1087 -16.80 33.53 -2.53
CA ASN A 1087 -15.38 33.19 -2.31
C ASN A 1087 -15.13 31.75 -1.78
N ALA A 1088 -16.14 30.87 -1.76
CA ALA A 1088 -16.01 29.50 -1.21
C ALA A 1088 -14.92 28.65 -1.89
N ALA A 1089 -14.73 28.83 -3.20
CA ALA A 1089 -13.70 28.11 -3.97
C ALA A 1089 -12.27 28.63 -3.74
N VAL A 1090 -12.10 29.87 -3.26
CA VAL A 1090 -10.80 30.52 -3.08
C VAL A 1090 -10.29 30.35 -1.64
N LYS A 1091 -11.19 30.36 -0.65
CA LYS A 1091 -10.83 30.15 0.76
C LYS A 1091 -10.28 28.76 1.08
N ASN A 1092 -10.67 27.73 0.31
CA ASN A 1092 -10.33 26.32 0.61
C ASN A 1092 -9.17 25.76 -0.25
N ILE A 1093 -8.42 26.62 -0.94
CA ILE A 1093 -7.21 26.25 -1.68
C ILE A 1093 -5.99 26.70 -0.87
N PHE A 1094 -5.51 25.82 0.00
CA PHE A 1094 -4.17 25.99 0.60
C PHE A 1094 -3.18 25.03 -0.06
N SER A 1095 -2.02 25.59 -0.42
CA SER A 1095 -0.84 24.77 -0.74
C SER A 1095 -0.36 24.07 0.53
N SER A 1096 -0.08 22.77 0.46
CA SER A 1096 0.65 22.08 1.52
C SER A 1096 2.04 22.73 1.69
N GLN A 1097 2.18 23.65 2.64
CA GLN A 1097 3.48 24.18 3.03
C GLN A 1097 4.09 23.25 4.10
N ARG A 1098 5.17 22.57 3.70
CA ARG A 1098 6.32 22.44 4.59
C ARG A 1098 6.75 23.86 4.93
N GLY A 1099 6.86 24.17 6.21
CA GLY A 1099 7.19 25.49 6.72
C GLY A 1099 8.56 25.99 6.24
N GLY A 1100 8.59 27.30 6.01
CA GLY A 1100 9.73 28.12 5.64
C GLY A 1100 9.20 29.34 4.87
N HIS A 1101 8.93 30.43 5.58
CA HIS A 1101 8.72 31.73 4.96
C HIS A 1101 9.88 32.63 5.40
N ASP A 1102 10.62 33.14 4.44
CA ASP A 1102 11.16 34.49 4.49
C ASP A 1102 10.94 35.06 3.09
N ASP A 1103 10.32 36.22 3.02
CA ASP A 1103 10.35 37.09 1.85
C ASP A 1103 11.83 37.38 1.52
N ASP A 1104 12.23 37.29 0.25
CA ASP A 1104 13.08 38.30 -0.38
C ASP A 1104 12.77 38.32 -1.87
N GLU A 1105 12.52 39.52 -2.36
CA GLU A 1105 12.38 39.83 -3.78
C GLU A 1105 13.68 39.50 -4.51
N SER A 1106 13.60 38.70 -5.58
CA SER A 1106 14.45 38.88 -6.75
C SER A 1106 13.84 38.24 -7.99
N ASP A 1107 13.76 39.06 -9.03
CA ASP A 1107 13.35 38.79 -10.41
C ASP A 1107 13.88 37.48 -10.99
N ASP A 1108 13.00 36.78 -11.73
CA ASP A 1108 13.41 36.07 -12.95
C ASP A 1108 12.44 36.47 -14.08
N GLU A 1109 12.88 37.47 -14.84
CA GLU A 1109 12.24 37.94 -16.07
C GLU A 1109 12.16 36.80 -17.11
N LEU A 1110 10.93 36.55 -17.57
CA LEU A 1110 10.68 35.81 -18.80
C LEU A 1110 11.29 36.60 -19.97
N GLN A 1111 12.43 36.16 -20.50
CA GLN A 1111 13.01 36.78 -21.68
C GLN A 1111 12.05 36.69 -22.87
N MET A 1112 11.50 37.85 -23.22
CA MET A 1112 10.70 38.07 -24.41
C MET A 1112 11.58 38.66 -25.50
N SER A 1113 11.34 38.28 -26.76
CA SER A 1113 11.81 39.10 -27.87
C SER A 1113 11.13 40.48 -27.82
N LYS A 1114 11.70 41.50 -28.46
CA LYS A 1114 11.20 42.90 -28.47
C LYS A 1114 9.76 43.08 -28.98
N ASP A 1115 9.13 42.01 -29.50
CA ASP A 1115 7.71 41.96 -29.90
C ASP A 1115 6.83 41.12 -28.95
N GLY A 1116 7.28 40.79 -27.73
CA GLY A 1116 6.44 40.28 -26.65
C GLY A 1116 6.01 38.80 -26.76
N ARG A 1117 6.83 37.93 -27.37
CA ARG A 1117 6.63 36.46 -27.33
C ARG A 1117 7.73 35.77 -26.53
N LEU A 1118 7.33 34.79 -25.73
CA LEU A 1118 8.21 33.87 -24.99
C LEU A 1118 8.97 32.94 -25.95
N ILE A 1119 10.28 32.79 -25.72
CA ILE A 1119 11.14 31.84 -26.43
C ILE A 1119 11.19 30.53 -25.63
N ILE A 1120 10.82 29.40 -26.25
CA ILE A 1120 11.00 28.05 -25.69
C ILE A 1120 12.08 27.35 -26.53
N PRO A 1121 13.24 26.96 -25.96
CA PRO A 1121 14.27 26.24 -26.72
C PRO A 1121 13.79 24.82 -27.08
N GLY A 1122 13.84 24.48 -28.37
CA GLY A 1122 13.70 23.12 -28.86
C GLY A 1122 15.06 22.41 -28.89
N GLY A 1123 15.08 21.13 -28.49
CA GLY A 1123 16.22 20.23 -28.69
C GLY A 1123 16.00 19.38 -29.94
N GLU A 1124 17.06 19.24 -30.72
CA GLU A 1124 17.14 18.73 -32.09
C GLU A 1124 17.03 17.20 -32.20
N ASP A 1125 16.61 16.77 -33.40
CA ASP A 1125 16.52 15.41 -33.93
C ASP A 1125 17.89 14.88 -34.45
N ASP A 1126 18.00 13.55 -34.60
CA ASP A 1126 18.78 12.74 -35.58
C ASP A 1126 19.06 11.35 -34.93
N ASP A 1127 18.88 10.15 -35.50
CA ASP A 1127 18.63 9.69 -36.87
C ASP A 1127 18.07 8.24 -36.88
N MET A 1128 17.43 7.87 -37.99
CA MET A 1128 16.89 6.54 -38.37
C MET A 1128 17.98 5.55 -38.85
N ASP A 1129 17.75 4.22 -38.76
CA ASP A 1129 17.59 3.31 -39.92
C ASP A 1129 17.29 1.81 -39.57
N GLY A 1130 16.42 1.20 -40.40
CA GLY A 1130 16.27 -0.23 -40.77
C GLY A 1130 15.59 -1.21 -39.79
N GLY A 1131 14.49 -1.94 -40.07
CA GLY A 1131 13.73 -2.25 -41.28
C GLY A 1131 13.43 -3.77 -41.36
N SER A 1132 12.17 -4.21 -41.25
CA SER A 1132 11.63 -5.44 -41.89
C SER A 1132 10.10 -5.57 -41.71
N ASP A 1133 9.41 -5.74 -42.83
CA ASP A 1133 7.95 -5.83 -43.09
C ASP A 1133 7.24 -7.11 -42.60
N SER A 1134 5.90 -7.02 -42.43
CA SER A 1134 4.94 -8.14 -42.53
C SER A 1134 3.44 -7.69 -42.53
N ASP A 1135 2.94 -7.22 -43.68
CA ASP A 1135 1.74 -7.65 -44.44
C ASP A 1135 0.34 -8.05 -43.83
N ASP A 1136 0.00 -7.76 -42.57
CA ASP A 1136 -1.34 -8.19 -42.02
C ASP A 1136 -2.40 -7.08 -41.81
N GLU A 1137 -2.09 -5.78 -41.96
CA GLU A 1137 -3.05 -4.71 -41.65
C GLU A 1137 -4.04 -4.34 -42.78
N ASP A 1138 -3.72 -4.62 -44.04
CA ASP A 1138 -4.54 -4.14 -45.16
C ASP A 1138 -5.65 -5.10 -45.59
N LYS A 1139 -5.61 -6.37 -45.17
CA LYS A 1139 -6.72 -7.33 -45.35
C LYS A 1139 -7.92 -7.03 -44.45
N ILE A 1140 -7.70 -6.49 -43.25
CA ILE A 1140 -8.76 -6.20 -42.27
C ILE A 1140 -9.62 -5.00 -42.73
N LYS A 1141 -9.02 -4.03 -43.43
CA LYS A 1141 -9.73 -2.84 -43.92
C LYS A 1141 -10.66 -3.15 -45.09
N GLN A 1142 -10.32 -4.12 -45.95
CA GLN A 1142 -11.15 -4.52 -47.09
C GLN A 1142 -12.36 -5.38 -46.70
N ASP A 1143 -12.25 -6.23 -45.66
CA ASP A 1143 -13.36 -7.05 -45.19
C ASP A 1143 -14.45 -6.24 -44.45
N VAL A 1144 -14.06 -5.15 -43.77
CA VAL A 1144 -15.02 -4.26 -43.08
C VAL A 1144 -15.81 -3.41 -44.09
N ALA A 1145 -15.18 -3.02 -45.21
CA ALA A 1145 -15.84 -2.25 -46.26
C ALA A 1145 -16.83 -3.10 -47.08
N SER A 1146 -16.53 -4.38 -47.31
CA SER A 1146 -17.41 -5.29 -48.07
C SER A 1146 -18.64 -5.76 -47.27
N GLN A 1147 -18.53 -5.85 -45.94
CA GLN A 1147 -19.68 -6.14 -45.07
C GLN A 1147 -20.67 -4.98 -44.96
N LEU A 1148 -20.20 -3.73 -45.00
CA LEU A 1148 -21.06 -2.53 -44.98
C LEU A 1148 -21.88 -2.36 -46.26
N GLN A 1149 -21.40 -2.88 -47.40
CA GLN A 1149 -22.16 -2.92 -48.66
C GLN A 1149 -23.22 -4.04 -48.71
N ARG A 1150 -23.02 -5.16 -47.99
CA ARG A 1150 -24.01 -6.25 -47.91
C ARG A 1150 -25.27 -5.92 -47.09
N MET A 1151 -25.24 -4.85 -46.28
CA MET A 1151 -26.37 -4.44 -45.45
C MET A 1151 -27.28 -3.35 -46.07
N GLY A 1152 -27.14 -3.06 -47.36
CA GLY A 1152 -28.26 -2.60 -48.20
C GLY A 1152 -28.98 -1.30 -47.79
N LEU A 1153 -28.27 -0.26 -47.35
CA LEU A 1153 -28.88 1.04 -47.03
C LEU A 1153 -28.24 2.16 -47.85
N ASN A 1154 -28.69 2.31 -49.09
CA ASN A 1154 -28.75 3.60 -49.75
C ASN A 1154 -29.79 3.58 -50.89
N ASN A 1155 -30.80 4.46 -50.85
CA ASN A 1155 -31.24 5.14 -52.07
C ASN A 1155 -32.16 6.35 -51.85
N ASN A 1156 -31.94 7.32 -52.75
CA ASN A 1156 -32.54 8.63 -52.97
C ASN A 1156 -34.07 8.69 -53.12
N GLY A 1157 -34.66 9.87 -52.80
CA GLY A 1157 -35.97 10.31 -53.31
C GLY A 1157 -36.50 11.63 -52.73
N LYS A 1158 -36.97 12.55 -53.58
CA LYS A 1158 -37.35 13.97 -53.38
C LYS A 1158 -38.81 14.21 -52.91
N HIS A 1159 -39.04 15.38 -52.24
CA HIS A 1159 -40.23 16.30 -52.26
C HIS A 1159 -41.64 15.74 -51.85
N ASP A 1160 -42.58 16.40 -51.17
CA ASP A 1160 -42.89 17.83 -50.89
C ASP A 1160 -44.00 18.01 -49.79
N LYS A 1161 -44.13 19.24 -49.22
CA LYS A 1161 -45.24 19.88 -48.43
C LYS A 1161 -45.54 19.39 -46.99
N GLY A 1162 -45.55 20.16 -45.89
CA GLY A 1162 -45.57 21.61 -45.56
C GLY A 1162 -46.77 21.90 -44.62
N GLY A 1163 -46.73 22.57 -43.45
CA GLY A 1163 -45.70 23.18 -42.60
C GLY A 1163 -46.33 23.87 -41.35
N ARG A 1164 -45.52 24.44 -40.44
CA ARG A 1164 -45.79 25.73 -39.72
C ARG A 1164 -44.65 26.18 -38.77
N ALA A 1165 -44.30 27.47 -38.89
CA ALA A 1165 -43.75 28.40 -37.88
C ALA A 1165 -42.25 28.39 -37.44
N LYS A 1166 -41.37 28.72 -38.39
CA LYS A 1166 -40.37 29.83 -38.43
C LYS A 1166 -39.84 30.46 -37.11
N ARG A 1167 -38.52 30.35 -36.87
CA ARG A 1167 -37.59 31.52 -36.80
C ARG A 1167 -36.20 31.11 -37.31
N LYS A 1168 -35.72 31.91 -38.25
CA LYS A 1168 -34.61 31.70 -39.18
C LYS A 1168 -33.31 32.20 -38.53
N ARG A 1169 -32.24 31.41 -38.56
CA ARG A 1169 -30.88 31.90 -38.28
C ARG A 1169 -30.17 31.99 -39.62
N ASP A 1170 -29.91 33.23 -40.03
CA ASP A 1170 -29.25 33.56 -41.29
C ASP A 1170 -27.80 33.05 -41.30
N ASP A 1171 -27.34 32.80 -42.52
CA ASP A 1171 -25.96 32.69 -42.98
C ASP A 1171 -25.02 33.66 -42.24
N ASP A 1172 -23.87 33.17 -41.80
CA ASP A 1172 -22.74 34.07 -41.54
C ASP A 1172 -21.40 33.36 -41.81
N GLY A 1173 -20.93 33.54 -43.05
CA GLY A 1173 -19.92 34.56 -43.26
C GLY A 1173 -18.54 34.28 -42.68
N SER A 1174 -17.60 33.97 -43.58
CA SER A 1174 -16.15 34.16 -43.41
C SER A 1174 -15.84 35.37 -42.53
N SER A 1175 -15.31 35.11 -41.33
CA SER A 1175 -14.87 36.13 -40.38
C SER A 1175 -13.86 37.08 -41.07
N GLY A 1176 -14.10 38.39 -40.99
CA GLY A 1176 -13.22 39.43 -41.52
C GLY A 1176 -13.77 40.30 -42.67
N ARG A 1177 -14.81 39.86 -43.39
CA ARG A 1177 -15.38 40.68 -44.50
C ARG A 1177 -16.05 41.98 -44.05
N GLU A 1178 -16.50 42.04 -42.80
CA GLU A 1178 -17.20 43.21 -42.26
C GLU A 1178 -16.30 44.42 -41.99
N TYR A 1179 -14.97 44.22 -41.95
CA TYR A 1179 -13.99 45.30 -41.74
C TYR A 1179 -13.41 45.86 -43.04
N ARG A 1180 -13.73 45.32 -44.22
CA ARG A 1180 -13.14 45.76 -45.49
C ARG A 1180 -13.75 47.07 -46.02
N ALA A 1181 -12.94 48.07 -46.35
CA ALA A 1181 -13.41 49.33 -46.94
C ALA A 1181 -13.86 49.15 -48.41
N LYS A 1182 -14.95 49.82 -48.82
CA LYS A 1182 -15.52 49.70 -50.19
C LYS A 1182 -14.78 50.50 -51.27
N LYS A 1183 -13.95 51.47 -50.90
CA LYS A 1183 -13.29 52.41 -51.85
C LYS A 1183 -11.80 52.67 -51.56
N ALA A 1184 -11.17 51.91 -50.67
CA ALA A 1184 -9.74 51.97 -50.39
C ALA A 1184 -9.20 50.58 -50.05
N GLY A 1185 -7.93 50.33 -50.33
CA GLY A 1185 -7.26 49.07 -49.99
C GLY A 1185 -6.86 49.01 -48.52
N GLY A 1186 -7.80 48.67 -47.62
CA GLY A 1186 -7.54 48.45 -46.21
C GLY A 1186 -8.80 48.14 -45.39
N ASP A 1187 -8.61 47.66 -44.15
CA ASP A 1187 -9.68 47.38 -43.19
C ASP A 1187 -9.96 48.60 -42.28
N ILE A 1188 -11.23 48.85 -41.92
CA ILE A 1188 -11.74 50.01 -41.19
C ILE A 1188 -12.29 49.62 -39.81
N LYS A 1189 -11.93 50.39 -38.77
CA LYS A 1189 -12.44 50.21 -37.39
C LYS A 1189 -13.92 50.60 -37.28
N LYS A 1190 -14.71 49.82 -36.54
CA LYS A 1190 -16.13 50.08 -36.26
C LYS A 1190 -16.38 50.22 -34.77
N LYS A 1191 -17.07 51.29 -34.36
CA LYS A 1191 -17.33 51.62 -32.95
C LYS A 1191 -18.22 50.55 -32.30
N GLY A 1192 -17.77 49.99 -31.17
CA GLY A 1192 -18.49 48.92 -30.43
C GLY A 1192 -18.17 47.48 -30.87
N LYS A 1193 -17.24 47.28 -31.81
CA LYS A 1193 -16.70 45.95 -32.17
C LYS A 1193 -15.16 45.92 -32.00
N LEU A 1194 -14.61 44.72 -31.83
CA LEU A 1194 -13.15 44.49 -31.66
C LEU A 1194 -12.36 44.91 -32.90
N GLU A 1195 -11.07 45.19 -32.75
CA GLU A 1195 -10.22 45.68 -33.85
C GLU A 1195 -10.03 44.61 -34.96
N PRO A 1196 -9.84 45.01 -36.24
CA PRO A 1196 -9.87 44.10 -37.40
C PRO A 1196 -8.87 42.93 -37.38
N TYR A 1197 -7.77 43.06 -36.62
CA TYR A 1197 -6.72 42.03 -36.52
C TYR A 1197 -6.73 41.29 -35.17
N ALA A 1198 -7.80 41.42 -34.39
CA ALA A 1198 -7.70 41.13 -32.97
C ALA A 1198 -8.06 39.71 -32.54
N TYR A 1199 -8.80 38.84 -33.24
CA TYR A 1199 -8.94 37.41 -32.85
C TYR A 1199 -9.72 36.57 -33.87
N ILE A 1200 -9.38 35.28 -33.98
CA ILE A 1200 -10.24 34.27 -34.63
C ILE A 1200 -10.96 33.49 -33.50
N PRO A 1201 -12.29 33.50 -33.42
CA PRO A 1201 -13.00 32.71 -32.42
C PRO A 1201 -12.82 31.20 -32.69
N LEU A 1202 -12.31 30.47 -31.70
CA LEU A 1202 -12.07 29.03 -31.78
C LEU A 1202 -13.33 28.27 -31.35
N ASP A 1203 -13.77 27.32 -32.18
CA ASP A 1203 -14.90 26.44 -31.87
C ASP A 1203 -14.43 25.29 -30.95
N PRO A 1204 -14.98 25.13 -29.73
CA PRO A 1204 -14.56 24.09 -28.78
C PRO A 1204 -14.65 22.67 -29.34
N LYS A 1205 -15.54 22.42 -30.32
CA LYS A 1205 -15.68 21.12 -30.98
C LYS A 1205 -14.53 20.76 -31.94
N LEU A 1206 -13.82 21.77 -32.46
CA LEU A 1206 -12.65 21.58 -33.33
C LEU A 1206 -11.35 21.41 -32.53
N MET A 1207 -11.35 21.78 -31.24
CA MET A 1207 -10.18 21.69 -30.35
C MET A 1207 -10.04 20.33 -29.65
N ALA A 1208 -10.98 19.40 -29.87
CA ALA A 1208 -10.85 18.02 -29.39
C ALA A 1208 -9.72 17.29 -30.13
N LYS A 1209 -8.93 16.49 -29.39
CA LYS A 1209 -7.70 15.82 -29.87
C LYS A 1209 -7.88 14.99 -31.15
N ARG A 1210 -9.10 14.48 -31.38
CA ARG A 1210 -9.52 13.68 -32.55
C ARG A 1210 -9.75 14.50 -33.82
N ASN A 1211 -9.99 15.80 -33.73
CA ASN A 1211 -10.33 16.69 -34.86
C ASN A 1211 -9.18 17.64 -35.24
N LYS A 1212 -7.98 17.39 -34.71
CA LYS A 1212 -6.81 18.27 -34.84
C LYS A 1212 -6.40 18.51 -36.31
N ARG A 1213 -6.49 17.50 -37.17
CA ARG A 1213 -6.16 17.65 -38.61
C ARG A 1213 -7.15 18.58 -39.31
N GLU A 1214 -8.44 18.47 -39.02
CA GLU A 1214 -9.47 19.35 -39.61
C GLU A 1214 -9.33 20.80 -39.14
N ALA A 1215 -9.02 21.02 -37.87
CA ALA A 1215 -8.75 22.35 -37.34
C ALA A 1215 -7.55 23.02 -38.02
N VAL A 1216 -6.44 22.28 -38.19
CA VAL A 1216 -5.21 22.79 -38.84
C VAL A 1216 -5.46 23.14 -40.31
N THR A 1217 -6.19 22.31 -41.06
CA THR A 1217 -6.52 22.60 -42.46
C THR A 1217 -7.43 23.82 -42.60
N ARG A 1218 -8.38 23.99 -41.68
CA ARG A 1218 -9.34 25.10 -41.70
C ARG A 1218 -8.71 26.46 -41.39
N TYR A 1219 -7.69 26.49 -40.52
CA TYR A 1219 -6.97 27.73 -40.16
C TYR A 1219 -5.67 27.95 -40.96
N GLY A 1220 -5.19 26.94 -41.70
CA GLY A 1220 -3.97 27.03 -42.51
C GLY A 1220 -4.02 28.06 -43.64
N GLY A 1221 -5.20 28.44 -44.12
CA GLY A 1221 -5.38 29.48 -45.13
C GLY A 1221 -5.29 30.93 -44.60
N SER A 1222 -5.29 31.13 -43.28
CA SER A 1222 -5.39 32.45 -42.63
C SER A 1222 -4.02 33.05 -42.23
N VAL A 1223 -2.93 32.30 -42.41
CA VAL A 1223 -1.58 32.74 -42.05
C VAL A 1223 -0.81 33.08 -43.33
N GLY A 1224 -0.60 34.38 -43.58
CA GLY A 1224 -0.01 34.87 -44.83
C GLY A 1224 1.42 34.37 -45.06
N LYS A 1225 1.71 33.94 -46.31
CA LYS A 1225 3.07 33.59 -46.77
C LYS A 1225 3.96 34.86 -46.78
N ARG A 1226 5.02 34.89 -45.94
CA ARG A 1226 6.08 35.91 -46.03
C ARG A 1226 6.84 35.76 -47.36
N ARG A 1227 6.71 36.76 -48.25
CA ARG A 1227 7.59 36.94 -49.41
C ARG A 1227 8.95 37.47 -48.92
N GLY A 1228 10.03 36.83 -49.35
CA GLY A 1228 11.40 37.24 -49.03
C GLY A 1228 12.00 38.27 -49.98
N LYS A 1229 13.09 38.90 -49.50
CA LYS A 1229 14.03 39.86 -50.14
C LYS A 1229 13.46 41.28 -50.34
N LYS A 1230 14.15 42.37 -50.03
CA LYS A 1230 15.60 42.69 -49.91
C LYS A 1230 15.92 43.40 -48.61
#